data_AF-A0A350F277-F1
#
_entry.id   AF-A0A350F277-F1
#
_cell.length_a   1.000
_cell.length_b   1.000
_cell.length_c   1.000
_cell.angle_alpha   90.00
_cell.angle_beta   90.00
_cell.angle_gamma   90.00
#
_symmetry.space_group_name_H-M   'P 1'
#
loop_
_entity.id
_entity.type
_entity.pdbx_description
1 polymer ?
#
loop_
_entity_poly.entity_id
_entity_poly.type
_entity_poly.pdbx_seq_one_letter_code
_entity_poly.pdbx_strand_id
1 'polypeptide(L)'
;MNRPIILPCDGGRRSAQLLPSVFGFALKASGSSDSIPRLGYQVFVAVALLMSIPRWTIAGDAAKTTRNGEPPAPRVASVAAVNPLLRAATAFDAPLSPTRPPTARENQALIEAIDRFSQRTVRDDFSALREFLGEHPESPWAPALETQLGYEYYRVGRYSRAIESWRKVWELNRPETDEFSHAIANRAGSELAMMYARLGRMAELRSLLPELRSRPQRGINHRSLRGAEDGFWSMENRPEVSFLCGPLALDRICFATDRAKAGSQLIQDSQSSTNGFSATQVAELSRRIGMNFQVAFRQPGAEVILPAVVHLKVGHYAALIARDGELLRADDPTFGNTKIWLSDAALEDEGSGYFLVRAGPLPPGWRTVPDSEADRIWGKGKTNISDPDATTNDDEQTCKDPNPNHDYQNNVSRNSHSDFTPNPSLPMAEWNVHLLLASHHVVDTPVGYTPPIGPAIYIKLSYNSVNGWPDFGLPHSNVSQEWRLNWLAYLTEDPLNPAGDIRFTAEGGGAWTFTDYDSGSQSFSHLFRSRAKLVRAGLGRYEIHYPDGWKKIFDQPDNSVGTLRKVFMSAVVDPFGNAATIQFHQPGHIASITDAIGQVTQFHYERPLPGEFIHPSVAWVPPFIVTKVVDPFGRTATFDYFSSINARLQGITDAIGIHSSFTYKQNEIGMTSLTTPYGTTTFETGSRSGLFRANWVEITHPNGEKERIEYSEKSTALIPSSEPLGIVPKGVPVRNFILWARNTYHWDRNAYARGYNDNDYTGARIYHWTHGLDYSSASPILESYKPPLEHRVWFSYEGQVNPTFVGTSDRPTTIARTVADGTTQLHRFEYNSLGNRTKSVDPLGRELTYVYAANEVDLVEIRQTRAGANEKLFSATYNAQHRPLTLTDAAGQTTRFGYNARGQVVGATNALGHVVRFVYDNNGYLLSVDGPLPGAADTAAFTYDVVGRVRTVTDQDGYTLTFDYDDIDRFRRVTFPDGTYEEVTYHRLDPEVFRDRAGRVSRLTYDALRQLVAREDPDGRVTRFDWCGCGGVSVGVDPL
;
A
#
# COMPACT_ATOMS: atom_id res chain seq x y z
N MET A 1 -39.97 16.10 -3.18
CA MET A 1 -38.82 16.75 -3.81
C MET A 1 -37.55 16.19 -3.18
N ASN A 2 -37.07 15.04 -3.68
CA ASN A 2 -35.83 14.40 -3.23
C ASN A 2 -34.94 14.30 -4.48
N ARG A 3 -33.95 15.18 -4.61
CA ARG A 3 -32.87 15.02 -5.60
C ARG A 3 -31.74 14.25 -4.91
N PRO A 4 -31.26 13.12 -5.47
CA PRO A 4 -30.01 12.54 -5.05
C PRO A 4 -28.89 13.52 -5.46
N ILE A 5 -28.03 13.87 -4.51
CA ILE A 5 -26.79 14.61 -4.78
C ILE A 5 -25.85 13.61 -5.48
N ILE A 6 -25.68 13.77 -6.79
CA ILE A 6 -24.66 13.08 -7.58
C ILE A 6 -23.40 13.93 -7.46
N LEU A 7 -22.43 13.48 -6.65
CA LEU A 7 -21.11 14.12 -6.55
C LEU A 7 -20.22 13.59 -7.67
N PRO A 8 -19.44 14.46 -8.36
CA PRO A 8 -18.69 14.05 -9.53
C PRO A 8 -17.23 13.78 -9.19
N CYS A 9 -16.85 12.52 -9.36
CA CYS A 9 -15.48 12.06 -9.68
C CYS A 9 -15.53 10.85 -10.65
N ASP A 10 -16.65 10.65 -11.34
CA ASP A 10 -16.82 9.63 -12.38
C ASP A 10 -16.45 10.21 -13.76
N GLY A 11 -15.25 10.80 -13.85
CA GLY A 11 -14.59 11.05 -15.12
C GLY A 11 -13.99 9.74 -15.63
N GLY A 12 -14.78 8.95 -16.36
CA GLY A 12 -14.28 7.78 -17.12
C GLY A 12 -14.36 6.41 -16.44
N ARG A 13 -15.06 6.26 -15.30
CA ARG A 13 -15.08 5.01 -14.53
C ARG A 13 -16.41 4.24 -14.56
N ARG A 14 -16.88 4.01 -15.77
CA ARG A 14 -17.43 2.68 -16.04
C ARG A 14 -16.42 1.94 -16.88
N SER A 15 -15.55 1.17 -16.23
CA SER A 15 -15.25 -0.18 -16.71
C SER A 15 -16.55 -0.98 -16.62
N ALA A 16 -17.51 -0.56 -17.43
CA ALA A 16 -18.42 -1.50 -17.95
C ALA A 16 -17.49 -2.44 -18.72
N GLN A 17 -17.31 -3.65 -18.18
CA GLN A 17 -17.85 -4.75 -18.95
C GLN A 17 -19.30 -4.36 -19.28
N LEU A 18 -19.44 -3.47 -20.28
CA LEU A 18 -20.37 -3.67 -21.33
C LEU A 18 -19.92 -5.07 -21.81
N LEU A 19 -20.46 -6.12 -21.20
CA LEU A 19 -21.51 -6.84 -21.89
C LEU A 19 -22.46 -5.72 -22.33
N PRO A 20 -22.20 -5.05 -23.47
CA PRO A 20 -23.20 -4.15 -23.97
C PRO A 20 -24.38 -5.08 -24.11
N SER A 21 -25.51 -4.77 -23.49
CA SER A 21 -26.78 -4.65 -24.18
C SER A 21 -27.11 -5.59 -25.35
N VAL A 22 -26.45 -6.72 -25.57
CA VAL A 22 -26.78 -7.85 -26.42
C VAL A 22 -27.98 -8.53 -25.75
N PHE A 23 -28.00 -8.56 -24.41
CA PHE A 23 -29.19 -8.92 -23.63
C PHE A 23 -30.24 -7.80 -23.55
N GLY A 24 -29.83 -6.52 -23.66
CA GLY A 24 -30.72 -5.36 -23.50
C GLY A 24 -31.40 -4.87 -24.79
N PHE A 25 -30.76 -5.04 -25.94
CA PHE A 25 -31.32 -4.70 -27.26
C PHE A 25 -32.20 -5.82 -27.81
N ALA A 26 -31.98 -7.07 -27.42
CA ALA A 26 -32.90 -8.17 -27.69
C ALA A 26 -34.29 -7.95 -27.06
N LEU A 27 -34.41 -7.08 -26.04
CA LEU A 27 -35.67 -6.77 -25.35
C LEU A 27 -36.42 -5.55 -25.90
N LYS A 28 -35.90 -4.86 -26.93
CA LYS A 28 -36.52 -3.61 -27.42
C LYS A 28 -36.52 -3.45 -28.95
N ALA A 29 -36.85 -4.52 -29.68
CA ALA A 29 -37.33 -4.39 -31.06
C ALA A 29 -38.09 -5.64 -31.52
N SER A 30 -39.41 -5.65 -31.37
CA SER A 30 -40.38 -6.05 -32.43
C SER A 30 -41.75 -6.29 -31.81
N GLY A 31 -42.68 -5.39 -32.11
CA GLY A 31 -44.11 -5.70 -32.04
C GLY A 31 -44.47 -6.56 -33.25
N SER A 32 -44.62 -7.86 -33.04
CA SER A 32 -45.51 -8.70 -33.84
C SER A 32 -45.75 -10.01 -33.09
N SER A 33 -46.99 -10.19 -32.66
CA SER A 33 -47.54 -11.43 -32.13
C SER A 33 -47.46 -12.54 -33.18
N ASP A 34 -46.72 -13.61 -32.89
CA ASP A 34 -47.20 -14.99 -32.90
C ASP A 34 -46.03 -15.96 -32.62
N SER A 35 -46.22 -16.89 -31.68
CA SER A 35 -45.29 -17.92 -31.16
C SER A 35 -44.24 -17.48 -30.12
N ILE A 36 -44.73 -17.15 -28.92
CA ILE A 36 -43.97 -17.08 -27.65
C ILE A 36 -44.32 -18.33 -26.82
N PRO A 37 -43.45 -19.36 -26.69
CA PRO A 37 -43.57 -20.30 -25.57
C PRO A 37 -42.25 -20.59 -24.81
N ARG A 38 -41.10 -19.99 -25.21
CA ARG A 38 -39.75 -20.22 -24.63
C ARG A 38 -39.05 -18.99 -24.00
N LEU A 39 -39.68 -17.81 -24.01
CA LEU A 39 -39.12 -16.55 -23.46
C LEU A 39 -38.77 -16.59 -21.95
N GLY A 40 -39.30 -17.59 -21.25
CA GLY A 40 -39.27 -17.71 -19.80
C GLY A 40 -38.69 -19.03 -19.34
N TYR A 41 -38.05 -19.82 -20.22
CA TYR A 41 -36.97 -20.68 -19.74
C TYR A 41 -35.79 -19.72 -19.50
N GLN A 42 -35.94 -18.92 -18.43
CA GLN A 42 -35.12 -17.87 -17.85
C GLN A 42 -33.62 -18.05 -18.27
N VAL A 43 -32.73 -17.08 -18.18
CA VAL A 43 -32.24 -16.59 -16.89
C VAL A 43 -31.97 -17.74 -15.85
N PHE A 44 -32.83 -18.78 -15.83
CA PHE A 44 -32.72 -20.25 -15.68
C PHE A 44 -31.47 -20.73 -16.44
N VAL A 45 -30.33 -20.78 -15.81
CA VAL A 45 -30.26 -21.02 -14.39
C VAL A 45 -28.99 -20.44 -13.81
N ALA A 46 -27.91 -20.35 -14.58
CA ALA A 46 -26.62 -20.11 -13.96
C ALA A 46 -25.52 -19.57 -14.85
N VAL A 47 -25.77 -19.38 -16.14
CA VAL A 47 -24.92 -18.48 -16.92
C VAL A 47 -24.89 -17.08 -16.27
N ALA A 48 -25.99 -16.74 -15.57
CA ALA A 48 -26.18 -15.52 -14.80
C ALA A 48 -26.33 -15.70 -13.27
N LEU A 49 -26.61 -16.92 -12.75
CA LEU A 49 -26.04 -17.40 -11.46
C LEU A 49 -24.55 -17.62 -11.66
N LEU A 50 -23.96 -16.64 -12.29
CA LEU A 50 -23.34 -15.57 -11.56
C LEU A 50 -21.88 -16.00 -11.79
N MET A 51 -20.89 -15.15 -11.76
CA MET A 51 -20.51 -14.73 -10.44
C MET A 51 -20.67 -15.87 -9.40
N SER A 52 -20.39 -17.18 -9.68
CA SER A 52 -20.47 -18.38 -8.80
C SER A 52 -19.57 -18.27 -7.54
N ILE A 53 -19.21 -17.03 -7.28
CA ILE A 53 -19.00 -16.30 -6.06
C ILE A 53 -17.58 -16.57 -5.60
N PRO A 54 -16.70 -15.58 -5.81
CA PRO A 54 -16.30 -14.84 -4.64
C PRO A 54 -16.88 -13.43 -4.73
N ARG A 55 -18.07 -13.26 -4.16
CA ARG A 55 -18.54 -12.02 -3.52
C ARG A 55 -19.47 -12.36 -2.35
N TRP A 56 -18.91 -13.12 -1.41
CA TRP A 56 -18.91 -12.80 0.01
C TRP A 56 -17.47 -13.08 0.48
N THR A 57 -16.76 -12.05 0.96
CA THR A 57 -15.39 -12.13 1.49
C THR A 57 -15.39 -12.73 2.87
N ILE A 58 -14.95 -13.98 3.00
CA ILE A 58 -14.97 -14.73 4.26
C ILE A 58 -13.81 -15.77 4.22
N ALA A 59 -12.78 -15.54 5.04
CA ALA A 59 -11.54 -16.34 5.24
C ALA A 59 -11.64 -17.80 5.58
N GLY A 60 -10.84 -18.59 4.87
CA GLY A 60 -10.43 -19.90 5.31
C GLY A 60 -9.10 -19.96 6.03
N ASP A 61 -9.12 -20.58 7.22
CA ASP A 61 -7.95 -21.18 7.82
C ASP A 61 -8.00 -22.71 7.63
N ALA A 62 -6.94 -23.26 7.05
CA ALA A 62 -6.90 -24.64 6.56
C ALA A 62 -6.59 -25.64 7.69
N ALA A 63 -7.51 -26.57 7.95
CA ALA A 63 -7.22 -27.78 8.73
C ALA A 63 -6.70 -28.90 7.83
N LYS A 64 -5.54 -29.43 8.21
CA LYS A 64 -4.72 -30.46 7.54
C LYS A 64 -5.51 -31.71 7.14
N THR A 65 -5.45 -32.07 5.87
CA THR A 65 -5.45 -33.48 5.42
C THR A 65 -4.21 -33.73 4.57
N THR A 66 -3.27 -34.47 5.12
CA THR A 66 -2.08 -34.95 4.44
C THR A 66 -2.47 -35.91 3.31
N ARG A 67 -2.16 -35.54 2.06
CA ARG A 67 -1.90 -36.51 1.00
C ARG A 67 -0.56 -36.21 0.36
N ASN A 68 0.30 -37.20 0.43
CA ASN A 68 1.66 -37.21 -0.09
C ASN A 68 1.65 -36.97 -1.60
N GLY A 69 2.07 -35.77 -1.97
CA GLY A 69 2.59 -35.42 -3.28
C GLY A 69 3.56 -34.30 -3.00
N GLU A 70 4.81 -34.65 -2.68
CA GLU A 70 5.90 -33.68 -2.55
C GLU A 70 5.89 -32.83 -3.83
N PRO A 71 5.63 -31.51 -3.76
CA PRO A 71 5.98 -30.65 -4.88
C PRO A 71 7.47 -30.86 -5.13
N PRO A 72 7.93 -30.96 -6.40
CA PRO A 72 9.34 -31.16 -6.67
C PRO A 72 10.10 -30.08 -5.90
N ALA A 73 11.01 -30.51 -5.02
CA ALA A 73 11.89 -29.60 -4.30
C ALA A 73 12.43 -28.62 -5.34
N PRO A 74 12.29 -27.29 -5.15
CA PRO A 74 12.92 -26.34 -6.03
C PRO A 74 14.39 -26.70 -6.01
N ARG A 75 14.88 -27.28 -7.12
CA ARG A 75 16.31 -27.42 -7.32
C ARG A 75 16.80 -26.00 -7.38
N VAL A 76 17.31 -25.53 -6.24
CA VAL A 76 18.29 -24.47 -6.18
C VAL A 76 19.34 -24.92 -7.19
N ALA A 77 19.32 -24.32 -8.37
CA ALA A 77 20.44 -24.46 -9.28
C ALA A 77 21.64 -24.04 -8.44
N SER A 78 22.56 -24.97 -8.20
CA SER A 78 23.84 -24.66 -7.58
C SER A 78 24.40 -23.50 -8.38
N VAL A 79 24.51 -22.34 -7.73
CA VAL A 79 24.98 -21.14 -8.40
C VAL A 79 26.41 -21.43 -8.84
N ALA A 80 26.59 -21.70 -10.13
CA ALA A 80 27.89 -21.82 -10.73
C ALA A 80 28.64 -20.51 -10.43
N ALA A 81 29.77 -20.63 -9.74
CA ALA A 81 30.72 -19.59 -9.36
C ALA A 81 30.23 -18.15 -9.63
N VAL A 82 29.46 -17.58 -8.69
CA VAL A 82 29.16 -16.14 -8.72
C VAL A 82 30.49 -15.41 -8.80
N ASN A 83 30.63 -14.52 -9.78
CA ASN A 83 31.79 -13.64 -9.88
C ASN A 83 32.06 -13.03 -8.49
N PRO A 84 33.27 -13.18 -7.91
CA PRO A 84 33.64 -12.61 -6.62
C PRO A 84 33.21 -11.14 -6.44
N LEU A 85 33.29 -10.35 -7.52
CA LEU A 85 32.81 -8.96 -7.55
C LEU A 85 31.30 -8.82 -7.31
N LEU A 86 30.50 -9.65 -7.97
CA LEU A 86 29.04 -9.64 -7.82
C LEU A 86 28.65 -10.07 -6.41
N ARG A 87 29.36 -11.07 -5.86
CA ARG A 87 29.16 -11.53 -4.47
C ARG A 87 29.43 -10.41 -3.46
N ALA A 88 30.53 -9.68 -3.62
CA ALA A 88 30.86 -8.56 -2.75
C ALA A 88 29.87 -7.39 -2.90
N ALA A 89 29.43 -7.10 -4.13
CA ALA A 89 28.51 -6.01 -4.42
C ALA A 89 27.10 -6.24 -3.83
N THR A 90 26.61 -7.48 -3.74
CA THR A 90 25.24 -7.78 -3.27
C THR A 90 25.21 -8.37 -1.85
N ALA A 91 26.25 -8.17 -1.06
CA ALA A 91 26.36 -8.77 0.28
C ALA A 91 25.44 -8.14 1.33
N PHE A 92 24.98 -6.90 1.10
CA PHE A 92 24.13 -6.17 2.01
C PHE A 92 22.82 -5.79 1.33
N ASP A 93 21.85 -5.36 2.14
CA ASP A 93 20.52 -5.01 1.68
C ASP A 93 20.53 -3.78 0.74
N ALA A 94 21.57 -2.94 0.82
CA ALA A 94 21.96 -1.99 -0.20
C ALA A 94 23.29 -2.44 -0.82
N PRO A 95 23.42 -2.49 -2.17
CA PRO A 95 24.62 -3.03 -2.78
C PRO A 95 25.81 -2.06 -2.64
N LEU A 96 27.00 -2.63 -2.47
CA LEU A 96 28.24 -1.86 -2.42
C LEU A 96 28.67 -1.47 -3.84
N SER A 97 29.19 -0.25 -3.98
CA SER A 97 29.77 0.26 -5.23
C SER A 97 31.20 0.74 -5.01
N PRO A 98 32.18 0.29 -5.81
CA PRO A 98 33.55 0.75 -5.65
C PRO A 98 33.73 2.12 -6.34
N THR A 99 34.53 3.01 -5.76
CA THR A 99 34.80 4.35 -6.34
C THR A 99 35.66 4.31 -7.60
N ARG A 100 36.44 3.24 -7.78
CA ARG A 100 37.25 2.95 -8.98
C ARG A 100 37.33 1.44 -9.20
N PRO A 101 37.75 0.94 -10.37
CA PRO A 101 37.94 -0.48 -10.59
C PRO A 101 38.84 -1.13 -9.51
N PRO A 102 38.34 -2.13 -8.76
CA PRO A 102 39.11 -2.81 -7.73
C PRO A 102 40.01 -3.91 -8.30
N THR A 103 41.12 -4.16 -7.61
CA THR A 103 42.02 -5.29 -7.89
C THR A 103 41.44 -6.61 -7.38
N ALA A 104 41.91 -7.73 -7.93
CA ALA A 104 41.51 -9.06 -7.45
C ALA A 104 41.81 -9.29 -5.96
N ARG A 105 42.92 -8.72 -5.45
CA ARG A 105 43.29 -8.80 -4.03
C ARG A 105 42.35 -7.98 -3.14
N GLU A 106 42.00 -6.75 -3.54
CA GLU A 106 41.02 -5.93 -2.81
C GLU A 106 39.65 -6.62 -2.75
N ASN A 107 39.22 -7.26 -3.84
CA ASN A 107 37.96 -8.02 -3.87
C ASN A 107 38.01 -9.23 -2.94
N GLN A 108 39.10 -9.99 -2.97
CA GLN A 108 39.27 -11.17 -2.12
C GLN A 108 39.25 -10.81 -0.64
N ALA A 109 39.98 -9.76 -0.24
CA ALA A 109 40.00 -9.29 1.15
C ALA A 109 38.60 -8.84 1.63
N LEU A 110 37.84 -8.15 0.78
CA LEU A 110 36.46 -7.75 1.10
C LEU A 110 35.55 -8.96 1.30
N ILE A 111 35.66 -9.96 0.42
CA ILE A 111 34.84 -11.19 0.51
C ILE A 111 35.17 -11.96 1.79
N GLU A 112 36.44 -12.07 2.18
CA GLU A 112 36.84 -12.71 3.43
C GLU A 112 36.29 -11.98 4.66
N ALA A 113 36.27 -10.63 4.63
CA ALA A 113 35.65 -9.83 5.68
C ALA A 113 34.12 -10.04 5.75
N ILE A 114 33.45 -10.08 4.60
CA ILE A 114 32.01 -10.34 4.49
C ILE A 114 31.67 -11.76 4.97
N ASP A 115 32.47 -12.76 4.60
CA ASP A 115 32.27 -14.15 5.00
C ASP A 115 32.40 -14.30 6.51
N ARG A 116 33.43 -13.71 7.13
CA ARG A 116 33.55 -13.67 8.60
C ARG A 116 32.39 -12.93 9.26
N PHE A 117 31.97 -11.80 8.72
CA PHE A 117 30.83 -11.03 9.23
C PHE A 117 29.51 -11.82 9.15
N SER A 118 29.30 -12.59 8.08
CA SER A 118 28.11 -13.44 7.88
C SER A 118 27.98 -14.58 8.90
N GLN A 119 29.11 -15.02 9.47
CA GLN A 119 29.18 -16.12 10.45
C GLN A 119 29.02 -15.64 11.89
N ARG A 120 28.80 -14.34 12.11
CA ARG A 120 28.65 -13.78 13.46
C ARG A 120 27.43 -14.38 14.16
N THR A 121 27.60 -14.70 15.42
CA THR A 121 26.52 -15.11 16.32
C THR A 121 26.09 -13.99 17.25
N VAL A 122 26.99 -13.03 17.49
CA VAL A 122 26.71 -11.81 18.25
C VAL A 122 26.24 -10.73 17.29
N ARG A 123 25.03 -10.21 17.53
CA ARG A 123 24.37 -9.23 16.67
C ARG A 123 25.23 -7.99 16.37
N ASP A 124 25.96 -7.52 17.38
CA ASP A 124 26.78 -6.30 17.34
C ASP A 124 28.26 -6.55 16.94
N ASP A 125 28.61 -7.74 16.45
CA ASP A 125 29.98 -8.02 16.03
C ASP A 125 30.27 -7.48 14.62
N PHE A 126 30.80 -6.26 14.58
CA PHE A 126 31.28 -5.59 13.36
C PHE A 126 32.81 -5.65 13.20
N SER A 127 33.50 -6.55 13.91
CA SER A 127 34.96 -6.63 13.92
C SER A 127 35.55 -6.87 12.52
N ALA A 128 35.03 -7.84 11.79
CA ALA A 128 35.53 -8.21 10.46
C ALA A 128 35.47 -7.06 9.45
N LEU A 129 34.38 -6.28 9.44
CA LEU A 129 34.23 -5.13 8.54
C LEU A 129 35.17 -3.99 8.92
N ARG A 130 35.34 -3.73 10.23
CA ARG A 130 36.27 -2.71 10.74
C ARG A 130 37.73 -3.07 10.47
N GLU A 131 38.10 -4.34 10.59
CA GLU A 131 39.45 -4.81 10.29
C GLU A 131 39.78 -4.56 8.81
N PHE A 132 38.88 -4.90 7.88
CA PHE A 132 39.06 -4.55 6.47
C PHE A 132 39.25 -3.04 6.25
N LEU A 133 38.40 -2.21 6.86
CA LEU A 133 38.49 -0.75 6.73
C LEU A 133 39.81 -0.19 7.33
N GLY A 134 40.39 -0.86 8.32
CA GLY A 134 41.67 -0.50 8.92
C GLY A 134 42.88 -0.97 8.12
N GLU A 135 42.85 -2.18 7.57
CA GLU A 135 43.94 -2.77 6.79
C GLU A 135 43.96 -2.30 5.33
N HIS A 136 42.81 -1.91 4.79
CA HIS A 136 42.62 -1.49 3.40
C HIS A 136 41.89 -0.13 3.28
N PRO A 137 42.37 0.95 3.93
CA PRO A 137 41.69 2.25 3.93
C PRO A 137 41.59 2.91 2.54
N GLU A 138 42.55 2.62 1.65
CA GLU A 138 42.63 3.14 0.27
C GLU A 138 41.90 2.25 -0.77
N SER A 139 41.24 1.17 -0.29
CA SER A 139 40.46 0.30 -1.15
C SER A 139 39.29 1.08 -1.75
N PRO A 140 38.96 0.88 -3.04
CA PRO A 140 37.82 1.57 -3.64
C PRO A 140 36.48 1.14 -3.05
N TRP A 141 36.45 0.02 -2.31
CA TRP A 141 35.28 -0.44 -1.57
C TRP A 141 35.08 0.27 -0.23
N ALA A 142 36.13 0.88 0.33
CA ALA A 142 36.11 1.40 1.68
C ALA A 142 35.02 2.48 1.90
N PRO A 143 34.80 3.47 1.01
CA PRO A 143 33.74 4.46 1.19
C PRO A 143 32.33 3.86 1.23
N ALA A 144 32.03 2.91 0.34
CA ALA A 144 30.73 2.23 0.32
C ALA A 144 30.54 1.32 1.54
N LEU A 145 31.58 0.57 1.94
CA LEU A 145 31.51 -0.29 3.11
C LEU A 145 31.38 0.49 4.41
N GLU A 146 32.10 1.61 4.56
CA GLU A 146 31.98 2.51 5.72
C GLU A 146 30.57 3.14 5.77
N THR A 147 30.00 3.51 4.62
CA THR A 147 28.61 3.99 4.55
C THR A 147 27.63 2.91 5.02
N GLN A 148 27.84 1.66 4.59
CA GLN A 148 27.03 0.52 5.02
C GLN A 148 27.17 0.25 6.51
N LEU A 149 28.40 0.26 7.03
CA LEU A 149 28.68 0.10 8.45
C LEU A 149 27.94 1.15 9.29
N GLY A 150 27.78 2.38 8.79
CA GLY A 150 26.94 3.40 9.40
C GLY A 150 25.46 2.97 9.54
N TYR A 151 24.86 2.32 8.52
CA TYR A 151 23.52 1.75 8.64
C TYR A 151 23.47 0.62 9.65
N GLU A 152 24.46 -0.27 9.64
CA GLU A 152 24.54 -1.37 10.60
C GLU A 152 24.59 -0.86 12.04
N TYR A 153 25.38 0.19 12.30
CA TYR A 153 25.39 0.87 13.59
C TYR A 153 24.04 1.51 13.95
N TYR A 154 23.42 2.21 13.01
CA TYR A 154 22.11 2.82 13.23
C TYR A 154 21.04 1.78 13.63
N ARG A 155 21.01 0.64 12.95
CA ARG A 155 20.02 -0.45 13.17
C ARG A 155 20.13 -1.14 14.53
N VAL A 156 21.30 -1.09 15.15
CA VAL A 156 21.54 -1.61 16.50
C VAL A 156 21.57 -0.51 17.57
N GLY A 157 21.18 0.71 17.19
CA GLY A 157 21.09 1.88 18.07
C GLY A 157 22.42 2.52 18.47
N ARG A 158 23.52 2.21 17.76
CA ARG A 158 24.84 2.84 17.91
C ARG A 158 24.94 4.16 17.14
N TYR A 159 24.10 5.12 17.51
CA TYR A 159 23.94 6.37 16.77
C TYR A 159 25.21 7.22 16.70
N SER A 160 26.02 7.25 17.75
CA SER A 160 27.27 8.02 17.75
C SER A 160 28.26 7.50 16.70
N ARG A 161 28.38 6.17 16.56
CA ARG A 161 29.22 5.52 15.54
C ARG A 161 28.65 5.67 14.14
N ALA A 162 27.34 5.57 13.97
CA ALA A 162 26.70 5.81 12.69
C ALA A 162 27.01 7.22 12.14
N ILE A 163 26.89 8.24 13.00
CA ILE A 163 27.24 9.63 12.67
C ILE A 163 28.72 9.75 12.28
N GLU A 164 29.62 9.08 13.01
CA GLU A 164 31.05 9.10 12.71
C GLU A 164 31.38 8.47 11.35
N SER A 165 30.83 7.30 11.04
CA SER A 165 31.02 6.62 9.76
C SER A 165 30.52 7.48 8.58
N TRP A 166 29.30 8.01 8.66
CA TRP A 166 28.76 8.85 7.59
C TRP A 166 29.51 10.19 7.44
N ARG A 167 29.92 10.82 8.55
CA ARG A 167 30.75 12.03 8.51
C ARG A 167 32.10 11.76 7.86
N LYS A 168 32.78 10.67 8.24
CA LYS A 168 34.07 10.27 7.66
C LYS A 168 33.97 10.11 6.14
N VAL A 169 32.94 9.40 5.65
CA VAL A 169 32.72 9.23 4.21
C VAL A 169 32.44 10.57 3.53
N TRP A 170 31.55 11.39 4.11
CA TRP A 170 31.22 12.72 3.56
C TRP A 170 32.47 13.60 3.44
N GLU A 171 33.26 13.73 4.51
CA GLU A 171 34.45 14.59 4.53
C GLU A 171 35.51 14.15 3.52
N LEU A 172 35.73 12.85 3.39
CA LEU A 172 36.73 12.29 2.46
C LEU A 172 36.30 12.37 0.99
N ASN A 173 35.00 12.20 0.68
CA ASN A 173 34.52 12.03 -0.70
C ASN A 173 33.76 13.25 -1.25
N ARG A 174 33.41 14.25 -0.41
CA ARG A 174 32.76 15.47 -0.91
C ARG A 174 33.57 16.26 -1.96
N PRO A 175 34.93 16.28 -1.98
CA PRO A 175 35.69 17.01 -2.99
C PRO A 175 35.75 16.32 -4.36
N GLU A 176 35.57 14.99 -4.38
CA GLU A 176 35.58 14.21 -5.62
C GLU A 176 34.49 14.68 -6.56
N THR A 177 34.70 14.58 -7.87
CA THR A 177 33.78 15.08 -8.91
C THR A 177 33.21 13.99 -9.81
N ASP A 178 33.72 12.76 -9.72
CA ASP A 178 33.17 11.64 -10.49
C ASP A 178 31.80 11.21 -9.96
N GLU A 179 30.98 10.63 -10.83
CA GLU A 179 29.57 10.33 -10.53
C GLU A 179 29.42 9.30 -9.38
N PHE A 180 30.33 8.33 -9.26
CA PHE A 180 30.24 7.26 -8.25
C PHE A 180 30.63 7.75 -6.86
N SER A 181 31.76 8.44 -6.75
CA SER A 181 32.18 9.05 -5.48
C SER A 181 31.18 10.14 -5.04
N HIS A 182 30.63 10.91 -5.99
CA HIS A 182 29.52 11.83 -5.72
C HIS A 182 28.31 11.13 -5.11
N ALA A 183 27.89 10.00 -5.68
CA ALA A 183 26.75 9.25 -5.20
C ALA A 183 26.95 8.72 -3.77
N ILE A 184 28.10 8.12 -3.48
CA ILE A 184 28.44 7.60 -2.15
C ILE A 184 28.51 8.75 -1.13
N ALA A 185 29.17 9.86 -1.49
CA ALA A 185 29.22 11.04 -0.65
C ALA A 185 27.81 11.60 -0.38
N ASN A 186 26.97 11.75 -1.41
CA ASN A 186 25.60 12.25 -1.26
C ASN A 186 24.76 11.32 -0.37
N ARG A 187 24.95 9.99 -0.47
CA ARG A 187 24.27 9.02 0.40
C ARG A 187 24.65 9.26 1.86
N ALA A 188 25.94 9.24 2.18
CA ALA A 188 26.44 9.45 3.54
C ALA A 188 26.06 10.85 4.09
N GLY A 189 26.23 11.91 3.29
CA GLY A 189 25.89 13.28 3.67
C GLY A 189 24.39 13.49 3.91
N SER A 190 23.52 12.86 3.11
CA SER A 190 22.07 12.95 3.31
C SER A 190 21.58 12.23 4.56
N GLU A 191 22.14 11.07 4.90
CA GLU A 191 21.86 10.39 6.18
C GLU A 191 22.39 11.19 7.37
N LEU A 192 23.58 11.75 7.24
CA LEU A 192 24.16 12.61 8.27
C LEU A 192 23.27 13.83 8.53
N ALA A 193 22.78 14.49 7.47
CA ALA A 193 21.83 15.60 7.57
C ALA A 193 20.53 15.16 8.25
N MET A 194 19.97 14.01 7.88
CA MET A 194 18.77 13.48 8.53
C MET A 194 19.01 13.20 10.02
N MET A 195 20.15 12.60 10.39
CA MET A 195 20.50 12.36 11.80
C MET A 195 20.67 13.66 12.58
N TYR A 196 21.30 14.67 11.99
CA TYR A 196 21.42 15.97 12.64
C TYR A 196 20.06 16.64 12.82
N ALA A 197 19.14 16.49 11.87
CA ALA A 197 17.77 16.96 12.02
C ALA A 197 17.01 16.23 13.11
N ARG A 198 17.13 14.90 13.19
CA ARG A 198 16.55 14.07 14.24
C ARG A 198 17.07 14.48 15.63
N LEU A 199 18.37 14.71 15.76
CA LEU A 199 19.02 15.00 17.05
C LEU A 199 19.03 16.48 17.44
N GLY A 200 18.52 17.37 16.60
CA GLY A 200 18.52 18.80 16.91
C GLY A 200 19.87 19.51 16.79
N ARG A 201 20.76 18.97 15.95
CA ARG A 201 22.11 19.51 15.67
C ARG A 201 22.06 20.62 14.61
N MET A 202 21.42 21.73 15.00
CA MET A 202 21.16 22.87 14.11
C MET A 202 22.44 23.53 13.56
N ALA A 203 23.51 23.59 14.35
CA ALA A 203 24.75 24.21 13.90
C ALA A 203 25.40 23.41 12.76
N GLU A 204 25.44 22.10 12.92
CA GLU A 204 25.98 21.18 11.92
C GLU A 204 25.10 21.16 10.65
N LEU A 205 23.77 21.19 10.80
CA LEU A 205 22.85 21.32 9.66
C LEU A 205 23.04 22.61 8.87
N ARG A 206 23.23 23.74 9.55
CA ARG A 206 23.42 25.04 8.91
C ARG A 206 24.61 25.03 7.97
N SER A 207 25.66 24.27 8.31
CA SER A 207 26.85 24.09 7.49
C SER A 207 26.65 23.06 6.37
N LEU A 208 25.99 21.93 6.66
CA LEU A 208 25.89 20.78 5.73
C LEU A 208 24.85 20.98 4.61
N LEU A 209 23.69 21.59 4.93
CA LEU A 209 22.59 21.71 3.95
C LEU A 209 22.95 22.50 2.68
N PRO A 210 23.65 23.65 2.75
CA PRO A 210 24.08 24.37 1.55
C PRO A 210 24.99 23.54 0.62
N GLU A 211 25.90 22.74 1.19
CA GLU A 211 26.79 21.87 0.41
C GLU A 211 25.98 20.78 -0.31
N LEU A 212 25.04 20.12 0.39
CA LEU A 212 24.19 19.10 -0.21
C LEU A 212 23.27 19.65 -1.32
N ARG A 213 22.74 20.87 -1.16
CA ARG A 213 21.93 21.55 -2.20
C ARG A 213 22.69 21.83 -3.48
N SER A 214 23.99 22.12 -3.36
CA SER A 214 24.84 22.46 -4.51
C SER A 214 25.14 21.26 -5.42
N ARG A 215 24.75 20.04 -5.00
CA ARG A 215 25.04 18.78 -5.67
C ARG A 215 23.75 18.11 -6.14
N PRO A 216 23.75 17.39 -7.28
CA PRO A 216 22.59 16.64 -7.73
C PRO A 216 22.18 15.57 -6.71
N GLN A 217 21.01 15.72 -6.10
CA GLN A 217 20.43 14.74 -5.20
C GLN A 217 19.40 13.90 -5.94
N ARG A 218 19.58 12.58 -5.95
CA ARG A 218 18.67 11.63 -6.60
C ARG A 218 18.13 10.66 -5.58
N GLY A 219 16.90 10.21 -5.79
CA GLY A 219 16.29 9.21 -4.92
C GLY A 219 16.30 9.63 -3.43
N ILE A 220 16.98 8.87 -2.57
CA ILE A 220 16.80 8.90 -1.11
C ILE A 220 17.50 10.08 -0.57
N ASN A 221 18.61 10.41 -1.20
CA ASN A 221 19.39 11.55 -0.85
C ASN A 221 18.54 12.82 -0.99
N HIS A 222 17.69 12.91 -2.02
CA HIS A 222 16.75 14.04 -2.19
C HIS A 222 15.68 14.08 -1.10
N ARG A 223 15.05 12.94 -0.79
CA ARG A 223 14.04 12.85 0.28
C ARG A 223 14.65 13.16 1.66
N SER A 224 15.77 12.52 1.98
CA SER A 224 16.48 12.70 3.24
C SER A 224 16.94 14.14 3.40
N LEU A 225 17.44 14.76 2.32
CA LEU A 225 17.74 16.19 2.32
C LEU A 225 16.50 17.02 2.64
N ARG A 226 15.40 16.84 1.92
CA ARG A 226 14.15 17.58 2.15
C ARG A 226 13.63 17.42 3.58
N GLY A 227 13.61 16.19 4.10
CA GLY A 227 13.16 15.94 5.48
C GLY A 227 14.09 16.56 6.53
N ALA A 228 15.40 16.64 6.24
CA ALA A 228 16.36 17.36 7.06
C ALA A 228 16.14 18.88 7.01
N GLU A 229 15.85 19.45 5.83
CA GLU A 229 15.49 20.87 5.65
C GLU A 229 14.21 21.26 6.39
N ASP A 230 13.16 20.45 6.26
CA ASP A 230 11.91 20.63 7.00
C ASP A 230 12.15 20.58 8.52
N GLY A 231 13.08 19.72 8.94
CA GLY A 231 13.50 19.67 10.33
C GLY A 231 14.24 20.89 10.79
N PHE A 232 15.20 21.33 9.99
CA PHE A 232 15.96 22.52 10.27
C PHE A 232 15.05 23.75 10.39
N TRP A 233 14.16 23.96 9.42
CA TRP A 233 13.19 25.05 9.44
C TRP A 233 12.29 24.98 10.68
N SER A 234 11.77 23.80 11.03
CA SER A 234 10.94 23.62 12.23
C SER A 234 11.69 24.02 13.50
N MET A 235 12.95 23.60 13.63
CA MET A 235 13.75 23.86 14.82
C MET A 235 14.14 25.33 14.95
N GLU A 236 14.39 26.02 13.83
CA GLU A 236 14.68 27.45 13.83
C GLU A 236 13.45 28.32 14.12
N ASN A 237 12.32 27.99 13.51
CA ASN A 237 11.13 28.85 13.52
C ASN A 237 10.13 28.48 14.61
N ARG A 238 10.14 27.21 15.06
CA ARG A 238 9.18 26.62 16.00
C ARG A 238 9.89 25.73 17.04
N PRO A 239 10.90 26.23 17.78
CA PRO A 239 11.64 25.43 18.75
C PRO A 239 10.75 24.88 19.88
N GLU A 240 9.59 25.48 20.13
CA GLU A 240 8.67 25.07 21.18
C GLU A 240 7.93 23.75 20.91
N VAL A 241 7.91 23.26 19.66
CA VAL A 241 7.28 21.98 19.30
C VAL A 241 8.22 21.02 18.60
N SER A 242 9.53 21.30 18.63
CA SER A 242 10.52 20.59 17.82
C SER A 242 11.44 19.67 18.61
N PHE A 243 11.50 19.73 19.95
CA PHE A 243 12.45 18.94 20.73
C PHE A 243 11.75 18.17 21.86
N LEU A 244 10.90 17.20 21.51
CA LEU A 244 9.97 16.56 22.45
C LEU A 244 10.35 15.13 22.90
N CYS A 245 11.60 14.70 22.67
CA CYS A 245 12.04 13.34 22.99
C CYS A 245 11.78 12.91 24.44
N GLY A 246 11.97 13.79 25.44
CA GLY A 246 11.69 13.49 26.85
C GLY A 246 10.20 13.25 27.13
N PRO A 247 9.31 14.23 26.85
CA PRO A 247 7.87 14.03 26.95
C PRO A 247 7.34 12.81 26.19
N LEU A 248 7.83 12.56 24.96
CA LEU A 248 7.38 11.40 24.19
C LEU A 248 7.93 10.07 24.71
N ALA A 249 9.13 10.05 25.30
CA ALA A 249 9.64 8.85 25.97
C ALA A 249 8.75 8.46 27.17
N LEU A 250 8.27 9.44 27.95
CA LEU A 250 7.26 9.18 28.99
C LEU A 250 5.96 8.65 28.39
N ASP A 251 5.51 9.23 27.27
CA ASP A 251 4.32 8.77 26.57
C ASP A 251 4.45 7.33 26.07
N ARG A 252 5.61 6.93 25.53
CA ARG A 252 5.89 5.53 25.13
C ARG A 252 5.78 4.58 26.31
N ILE A 253 6.29 4.98 27.48
CA ILE A 253 6.13 4.19 28.71
C ILE A 253 4.66 4.11 29.12
N CYS A 254 3.90 5.21 29.09
CA CYS A 254 2.46 5.17 29.32
C CYS A 254 1.76 4.23 28.34
N PHE A 255 2.05 4.34 27.04
CA PHE A 255 1.45 3.48 26.01
C PHE A 255 1.70 1.99 26.30
N ALA A 256 2.91 1.65 26.74
CA ALA A 256 3.29 0.28 27.04
C ALA A 256 2.79 -0.26 28.40
N THR A 257 2.55 0.60 29.39
CA THR A 257 2.23 0.17 30.77
C THR A 257 0.83 0.51 31.24
N ASP A 258 0.24 1.61 30.75
CA ASP A 258 -1.09 2.10 31.09
C ASP A 258 -1.61 3.01 29.95
N ARG A 259 -2.17 2.39 28.90
CA ARG A 259 -2.61 3.08 27.68
C ARG A 259 -3.64 4.18 27.93
N ALA A 260 -4.39 4.14 29.03
CA ALA A 260 -5.35 5.18 29.40
C ALA A 260 -4.67 6.51 29.79
N LYS A 261 -3.39 6.47 30.19
CA LYS A 261 -2.58 7.66 30.49
C LYS A 261 -1.75 8.16 29.31
N ALA A 262 -1.66 7.38 28.24
CA ALA A 262 -1.02 7.82 27.01
C ALA A 262 -1.82 8.98 26.39
N GLY A 263 -1.15 9.88 25.69
CA GLY A 263 -1.79 11.05 25.08
C GLY A 263 -2.34 12.05 26.06
N SER A 264 -1.75 12.11 27.25
CA SER A 264 -2.03 13.15 28.22
C SER A 264 -1.96 14.53 27.57
N GLN A 265 -2.96 15.37 27.87
CA GLN A 265 -2.97 16.77 27.42
C GLN A 265 -1.69 17.51 27.87
N LEU A 266 -1.12 17.13 29.03
CA LEU A 266 0.15 17.69 29.52
C LEU A 266 1.35 17.38 28.61
N ILE A 267 1.37 16.21 27.97
CA ILE A 267 2.40 15.83 27.00
C ILE A 267 2.15 16.57 25.69
N GLN A 268 0.89 16.65 25.23
CA GLN A 268 0.53 17.39 24.00
C GLN A 268 0.84 18.89 24.10
N ASP A 269 0.67 19.48 25.28
CA ASP A 269 0.94 20.90 25.54
C ASP A 269 2.40 21.18 25.95
N SER A 270 3.26 20.16 25.97
CA SER A 270 4.67 20.32 26.33
C SER A 270 5.39 21.19 25.30
N GLN A 271 6.03 22.25 25.79
CA GLN A 271 6.79 23.19 24.96
C GLN A 271 8.29 23.09 25.25
N SER A 272 9.09 22.79 24.23
CA SER A 272 10.55 22.74 24.34
C SER A 272 11.19 24.13 24.27
N SER A 273 12.44 24.24 24.74
CA SER A 273 13.31 25.37 24.39
C SER A 273 14.22 25.01 23.21
N THR A 274 15.05 25.94 22.74
CA THR A 274 16.14 25.63 21.79
C THR A 274 17.17 24.65 22.35
N ASN A 275 17.20 24.42 23.67
CA ASN A 275 18.02 23.40 24.33
C ASN A 275 17.31 22.05 24.46
N GLY A 276 16.00 21.97 24.16
CA GLY A 276 15.18 20.79 24.39
C GLY A 276 14.57 20.77 25.79
N PHE A 277 14.50 19.58 26.39
CA PHE A 277 14.08 19.35 27.77
C PHE A 277 15.27 18.88 28.62
N SER A 278 15.38 19.38 29.84
CA SER A 278 16.32 18.86 30.85
C SER A 278 15.73 17.65 31.58
N ALA A 279 16.58 16.83 32.19
CA ALA A 279 16.13 15.63 32.92
C ALA A 279 15.20 15.99 34.09
N THR A 280 15.43 17.14 34.74
CA THR A 280 14.55 17.68 35.79
C THR A 280 13.16 18.02 35.25
N GLN A 281 13.07 18.66 34.08
CA GLN A 281 11.79 18.97 33.44
C GLN A 281 11.02 17.71 33.05
N VAL A 282 11.71 16.69 32.53
CA VAL A 282 11.09 15.40 32.21
C VAL A 282 10.62 14.69 33.50
N ALA A 283 11.42 14.70 34.57
CA ALA A 283 11.03 14.13 35.86
C ALA A 283 9.81 14.84 36.46
N GLU A 284 9.75 16.17 36.38
CA GLU A 284 8.59 16.94 36.83
C GLU A 284 7.33 16.64 35.99
N LEU A 285 7.46 16.56 34.67
CA LEU A 285 6.36 16.15 33.81
C LEU A 285 5.86 14.74 34.20
N SER A 286 6.77 13.81 34.46
CA SER A 286 6.44 12.45 34.91
C SER A 286 5.63 12.43 36.22
N ARG A 287 5.92 13.35 37.16
CA ARG A 287 5.16 13.50 38.40
C ARG A 287 3.75 14.00 38.12
N ARG A 288 3.61 15.02 37.27
CA ARG A 288 2.32 15.62 36.91
C ARG A 288 1.39 14.66 36.16
N ILE A 289 1.93 13.76 35.35
CA ILE A 289 1.16 12.70 34.68
C ILE A 289 0.98 11.43 35.55
N GLY A 290 1.52 11.42 36.77
CA GLY A 290 1.31 10.35 37.75
C GLY A 290 2.23 9.13 37.62
N MET A 291 3.30 9.20 36.83
CA MET A 291 4.34 8.15 36.75
C MET A 291 5.33 8.23 37.91
N ASN A 292 5.62 9.46 38.38
CA ASN A 292 6.52 9.75 39.51
C ASN A 292 7.92 9.13 39.35
N PHE A 293 8.64 9.54 38.30
CA PHE A 293 10.01 9.10 38.06
C PHE A 293 11.02 10.06 38.71
N GLN A 294 12.17 9.51 39.12
CA GLN A 294 13.32 10.25 39.62
C GLN A 294 14.50 10.11 38.66
N VAL A 295 15.37 11.13 38.60
CA VAL A 295 16.63 11.05 37.85
C VAL A 295 17.64 10.23 38.65
N ALA A 296 18.29 9.27 37.98
CA ALA A 296 19.30 8.40 38.57
C ALA A 296 20.46 8.20 37.59
N PHE A 297 21.64 7.91 38.15
CA PHE A 297 22.83 7.58 37.39
C PHE A 297 23.17 6.10 37.61
N ARG A 298 23.32 5.36 36.51
CA ARG A 298 23.71 3.96 36.45
C ARG A 298 25.19 3.86 36.10
N GLN A 299 25.96 3.15 36.92
CA GLN A 299 27.33 2.76 36.59
C GLN A 299 27.34 1.68 35.48
N PRO A 300 28.33 1.70 34.57
CA PRO A 300 28.46 0.66 33.54
C PRO A 300 28.44 -0.75 34.13
N GLY A 301 27.69 -1.66 33.49
CA GLY A 301 27.53 -3.06 33.93
C GLY A 301 26.51 -3.31 35.05
N ALA A 302 25.92 -2.29 35.66
CA ALA A 302 24.83 -2.48 36.63
C ALA A 302 23.53 -2.97 35.93
N GLU A 303 22.62 -3.64 36.62
CA GLU A 303 21.36 -4.08 35.98
C GLU A 303 20.49 -2.88 35.56
N VAL A 304 19.82 -2.97 34.41
CA VAL A 304 18.94 -1.92 33.88
C VAL A 304 17.55 -2.02 34.51
N ILE A 305 17.08 -0.94 35.13
CA ILE A 305 15.72 -0.83 35.65
C ILE A 305 14.75 -0.56 34.48
N LEU A 306 13.65 -1.30 34.39
CA LEU A 306 12.59 -1.12 33.38
C LEU A 306 11.21 -0.94 34.04
N PRO A 307 10.29 -0.16 33.42
CA PRO A 307 10.55 0.76 32.30
C PRO A 307 11.37 1.97 32.76
N ALA A 308 12.12 2.58 31.84
CA ALA A 308 12.94 3.76 32.12
C ALA A 308 13.03 4.69 30.92
N VAL A 309 13.32 5.97 31.16
CA VAL A 309 13.82 6.86 30.11
C VAL A 309 15.34 6.86 30.20
N VAL A 310 16.03 6.51 29.11
CA VAL A 310 17.49 6.58 29.03
C VAL A 310 17.91 7.88 28.34
N HIS A 311 18.98 8.51 28.84
CA HIS A 311 19.65 9.60 28.14
C HIS A 311 20.88 9.06 27.37
N LEU A 312 20.91 9.28 26.07
CA LEU A 312 21.97 8.87 25.16
C LEU A 312 23.05 9.96 25.01
N LYS A 313 24.31 9.57 24.75
CA LYS A 313 25.47 10.45 24.55
C LYS A 313 25.29 11.44 23.39
N VAL A 314 24.44 11.10 22.44
CA VAL A 314 24.04 11.98 21.34
C VAL A 314 23.13 13.14 21.77
N GLY A 315 22.78 13.26 23.06
CA GLY A 315 21.96 14.33 23.62
C GLY A 315 20.48 14.07 23.39
N HIS A 316 20.01 12.86 23.67
CA HIS A 316 18.66 12.39 23.31
C HIS A 316 18.05 11.52 24.41
N TYR A 317 16.71 11.54 24.54
CA TYR A 317 15.99 10.63 25.43
C TYR A 317 15.24 9.56 24.65
N ALA A 318 15.35 8.31 25.07
CA ALA A 318 14.56 7.20 24.53
C ALA A 318 13.87 6.43 25.66
N ALA A 319 12.75 5.76 25.37
CA ALA A 319 12.08 4.91 26.34
C ALA A 319 12.58 3.48 26.25
N LEU A 320 13.07 2.92 27.36
CA LEU A 320 13.36 1.50 27.49
C LEU A 320 12.18 0.82 28.16
N ILE A 321 11.56 -0.13 27.45
CA ILE A 321 10.25 -0.68 27.83
C ILE A 321 10.34 -2.11 28.32
N ALA A 322 11.11 -2.95 27.64
CA ALA A 322 11.15 -4.39 27.87
C ALA A 322 12.54 -4.96 27.61
N ARG A 323 12.79 -6.18 28.09
CA ARG A 323 13.97 -6.98 27.79
C ARG A 323 13.52 -8.31 27.18
N ASP A 324 14.21 -8.76 26.15
CA ASP A 324 14.10 -10.10 25.59
C ASP A 324 15.51 -10.68 25.43
N GLY A 325 15.84 -11.68 26.23
CA GLY A 325 17.21 -12.19 26.36
C GLY A 325 18.23 -11.08 26.66
N GLU A 326 19.22 -10.93 25.78
CA GLU A 326 20.30 -9.93 25.87
C GLU A 326 19.95 -8.58 25.22
N LEU A 327 18.73 -8.44 24.69
CA LEU A 327 18.28 -7.24 23.98
C LEU A 327 17.28 -6.43 24.81
N LEU A 328 17.49 -5.12 24.86
CA LEU A 328 16.62 -4.12 25.46
C LEU A 328 15.80 -3.42 24.37
N ARG A 329 14.49 -3.35 24.57
CA ARG A 329 13.58 -2.68 23.64
C ARG A 329 13.53 -1.19 23.91
N ALA A 330 14.06 -0.41 22.97
CA ALA A 330 13.93 1.04 22.91
C ALA A 330 12.78 1.44 21.98
N ASP A 331 11.86 2.25 22.50
CA ASP A 331 10.75 2.84 21.76
C ASP A 331 10.95 4.36 21.68
N ASP A 332 11.13 4.87 20.46
CA ASP A 332 11.58 6.24 20.21
C ASP A 332 11.01 6.79 18.88
N PRO A 333 10.00 7.67 18.94
CA PRO A 333 9.39 8.27 17.76
C PRO A 333 10.34 9.10 16.87
N THR A 334 11.52 9.48 17.37
CA THR A 334 12.49 10.30 16.63
C THR A 334 13.19 9.52 15.52
N PHE A 335 13.40 8.22 15.73
CA PHE A 335 14.13 7.35 14.81
C PHE A 335 13.21 6.49 13.91
N GLY A 336 11.91 6.79 13.92
CA GLY A 336 10.89 6.14 13.08
C GLY A 336 9.95 5.22 13.87
N ASN A 337 9.11 4.48 13.16
CA ASN A 337 8.03 3.65 13.72
C ASN A 337 8.44 2.20 14.03
N THR A 338 9.72 1.86 13.94
CA THR A 338 10.25 0.53 14.25
C THR A 338 10.90 0.51 15.61
N LYS A 339 10.54 -0.46 16.47
CA LYS A 339 11.17 -0.66 17.77
C LYS A 339 12.64 -1.04 17.56
N ILE A 340 13.56 -0.35 18.23
CA ILE A 340 14.98 -0.66 18.16
C ILE A 340 15.35 -1.55 19.34
N TRP A 341 16.07 -2.62 19.05
CA TRP A 341 16.57 -3.54 20.06
C TRP A 341 18.06 -3.29 20.28
N LEU A 342 18.41 -2.84 21.49
CA LEU A 342 19.76 -2.50 21.92
C LEU A 342 20.36 -3.70 22.64
N SER A 343 21.59 -4.11 22.31
CA SER A 343 22.35 -4.98 23.19
C SER A 343 22.80 -4.21 24.45
N ASP A 344 23.14 -4.92 25.52
CA ASP A 344 23.76 -4.27 26.68
C ASP A 344 25.06 -3.55 26.27
N ALA A 345 25.84 -4.11 25.36
CA ALA A 345 27.04 -3.47 24.83
C ALA A 345 26.75 -2.20 24.00
N ALA A 346 25.60 -2.11 23.31
CA ALA A 346 25.16 -0.90 22.63
C ALA A 346 24.74 0.16 23.65
N LEU A 347 24.02 -0.24 24.71
CA LEU A 347 23.64 0.66 25.79
C LEU A 347 24.85 1.22 26.54
N GLU A 348 25.90 0.45 26.79
CA GLU A 348 27.13 0.99 27.41
C GLU A 348 27.88 1.97 26.51
N ASP A 349 27.89 1.69 25.21
CA ASP A 349 28.57 2.51 24.21
C ASP A 349 27.82 3.82 23.94
N GLU A 350 26.50 3.84 24.03
CA GLU A 350 25.66 4.98 23.66
C GLU A 350 24.98 5.67 24.84
N GLY A 351 24.80 4.99 25.96
CA GLY A 351 24.18 5.52 27.16
C GLY A 351 25.09 6.54 27.86
N SER A 352 24.53 7.66 28.27
CA SER A 352 25.27 8.66 29.07
C SER A 352 25.42 8.26 30.55
N GLY A 353 24.77 7.17 30.96
CA GLY A 353 24.64 6.74 32.36
C GLY A 353 23.45 7.36 33.09
N TYR A 354 22.82 8.42 32.56
CA TYR A 354 21.64 9.05 33.17
C TYR A 354 20.34 8.42 32.70
N PHE A 355 19.45 8.18 33.65
CA PHE A 355 18.12 7.62 33.42
C PHE A 355 17.07 8.34 34.25
N LEU A 356 15.81 8.24 33.83
CA LEU A 356 14.67 8.43 34.70
C LEU A 356 14.04 7.07 34.97
N VAL A 357 13.89 6.73 36.24
CA VAL A 357 13.34 5.47 36.73
C VAL A 357 12.26 5.75 37.77
N ARG A 358 11.38 4.78 38.03
CA ARG A 358 10.34 4.94 39.07
C ARG A 358 10.96 5.33 40.41
N ALA A 359 10.38 6.33 41.08
CA ALA A 359 10.90 6.81 42.35
C ALA A 359 10.89 5.73 43.43
N GLY A 360 12.01 5.57 44.14
CA GLY A 360 12.19 4.54 45.18
C GLY A 360 13.67 4.23 45.47
N PRO A 361 13.93 3.22 46.32
CA PRO A 361 15.28 2.73 46.58
C PRO A 361 15.95 2.24 45.28
N LEU A 362 17.20 2.63 45.07
CA LEU A 362 17.98 2.24 43.90
C LEU A 362 18.87 1.01 44.20
N PRO A 363 19.01 0.06 43.26
CA PRO A 363 19.84 -1.13 43.46
C PRO A 363 21.35 -0.80 43.40
N PRO A 364 22.24 -1.76 43.74
CA PRO A 364 23.69 -1.57 43.62
C PRO A 364 24.11 -1.12 42.21
N GLY A 365 25.08 -0.22 42.14
CA GLY A 365 25.52 0.39 40.89
C GLY A 365 24.69 1.59 40.43
N TRP A 366 23.64 1.98 41.18
CA TRP A 366 22.83 3.16 40.91
C TRP A 366 22.95 4.21 42.02
N ARG A 367 22.85 5.48 41.65
CA ARG A 367 22.75 6.61 42.59
C ARG A 367 21.67 7.60 42.16
N THR A 368 21.06 8.27 43.13
CA THR A 368 20.18 9.41 42.86
C THR A 368 21.01 10.57 42.30
N VAL A 369 20.41 11.34 41.40
CA VAL A 369 21.02 12.53 40.79
C VAL A 369 20.29 13.78 41.33
N PRO A 370 20.98 14.74 41.94
CA PRO A 370 20.35 15.98 42.39
C PRO A 370 19.99 16.90 41.22
N ASP A 371 18.98 17.76 41.40
CA ASP A 371 18.48 18.67 40.35
C ASP A 371 19.60 19.54 39.73
N SER A 372 20.55 20.01 40.53
CA SER A 372 21.71 20.78 40.04
C SER A 372 22.59 20.05 39.00
N GLU A 373 22.60 18.72 39.05
CA GLU A 373 23.27 17.86 38.07
C GLU A 373 22.30 17.51 36.93
N ALA A 374 21.06 17.15 37.24
CA ALA A 374 20.03 16.78 36.27
C ALA A 374 19.64 17.93 35.30
N ASP A 375 19.69 19.18 35.76
CA ASP A 375 19.42 20.39 34.95
C ASP A 375 20.43 20.60 33.81
N ARG A 376 21.57 19.89 33.84
CA ARG A 376 22.60 19.94 32.80
C ARG A 376 22.48 18.82 31.78
N ILE A 377 21.58 17.86 32.02
CA ILE A 377 21.35 16.73 31.13
C ILE A 377 20.19 17.11 30.22
N TRP A 378 20.48 17.41 28.97
CA TRP A 378 19.51 17.92 27.98
C TRP A 378 19.29 16.90 26.87
N GLY A 379 18.03 16.57 26.61
CA GLY A 379 17.62 15.81 25.46
C GLY A 379 17.00 16.69 24.37
N LYS A 380 17.49 16.51 23.15
CA LYS A 380 16.94 17.07 21.91
C LYS A 380 16.54 15.95 20.98
N GLY A 381 15.36 16.10 20.38
CA GLY A 381 14.85 15.13 19.42
C GLY A 381 13.69 15.71 18.63
N LYS A 382 13.87 15.82 17.30
CA LYS A 382 12.81 16.20 16.39
C LYS A 382 11.88 15.02 16.19
N THR A 383 10.72 15.11 16.81
CA THR A 383 9.75 14.03 16.80
C THR A 383 8.84 14.16 15.60
N ASN A 384 8.34 15.36 15.24
CA ASN A 384 7.45 15.54 14.09
C ASN A 384 8.12 15.04 12.80
N ILE A 385 7.62 14.01 12.13
CA ILE A 385 8.14 13.41 10.89
C ILE A 385 6.93 12.90 10.09
N SER A 386 6.87 13.16 8.78
CA SER A 386 5.84 12.54 7.92
C SER A 386 6.23 11.09 7.69
N ASP A 387 5.32 10.15 7.86
CA ASP A 387 5.58 8.76 7.51
C ASP A 387 5.83 8.67 5.98
N PRO A 388 7.07 8.38 5.56
CA PRO A 388 7.45 8.37 4.14
C PRO A 388 6.84 7.20 3.37
N ASP A 389 6.28 6.22 4.07
CA ASP A 389 5.69 4.99 3.53
C ASP A 389 4.16 5.01 3.60
N ALA A 390 3.58 6.12 4.03
CA ALA A 390 2.16 6.27 4.26
C ALA A 390 1.31 6.27 2.99
N THR A 391 1.91 6.17 1.80
CA THR A 391 1.13 5.97 0.56
C THR A 391 1.34 4.55 0.01
N THR A 392 0.25 3.84 -0.16
CA THR A 392 0.07 2.42 -0.48
C THR A 392 -1.20 2.31 -1.32
N ASN A 393 -1.41 1.18 -2.00
CA ASN A 393 -2.62 0.97 -2.80
C ASN A 393 -3.93 1.11 -1.99
N ASP A 394 -3.87 0.90 -0.66
CA ASP A 394 -5.02 0.99 0.24
C ASP A 394 -5.43 2.44 0.57
N ASP A 395 -4.59 3.44 0.27
CA ASP A 395 -4.85 4.83 0.65
C ASP A 395 -5.96 5.49 -0.15
N GLU A 396 -6.54 6.52 0.47
CA GLU A 396 -7.53 7.38 -0.18
C GLU A 396 -6.88 8.15 -1.33
N GLN A 397 -7.55 8.16 -2.47
CA GLN A 397 -7.08 8.76 -3.72
C GLN A 397 -8.15 9.67 -4.31
N THR A 398 -7.78 10.65 -5.12
CA THR A 398 -8.72 11.61 -5.77
C THR A 398 -9.85 10.95 -6.57
N CYS A 399 -9.64 9.71 -7.02
CA CYS A 399 -10.59 8.92 -7.79
C CYS A 399 -11.38 7.89 -6.95
N LYS A 400 -11.15 7.81 -5.64
CA LYS A 400 -11.95 7.04 -4.68
C LYS A 400 -12.90 8.05 -4.02
N ASP A 401 -14.17 8.06 -4.39
CA ASP A 401 -15.16 8.94 -3.75
C ASP A 401 -15.28 8.57 -2.26
N PRO A 402 -15.03 9.49 -1.31
CA PRO A 402 -15.26 9.28 0.12
C PRO A 402 -16.76 9.37 0.46
N ASN A 403 -17.62 8.80 -0.38
CA ASN A 403 -19.06 8.95 -0.26
C ASN A 403 -19.55 8.26 1.02
N PRO A 404 -20.20 8.98 1.95
CA PRO A 404 -20.67 8.43 3.23
C PRO A 404 -21.82 7.42 3.10
N ASN A 405 -22.47 7.34 1.92
CA ASN A 405 -23.44 6.31 1.56
C ASN A 405 -22.84 5.19 0.71
N HIS A 406 -21.60 5.35 0.25
CA HIS A 406 -20.86 4.24 -0.33
C HIS A 406 -20.46 3.35 0.84
N ASP A 407 -20.87 2.10 0.76
CA ASP A 407 -20.56 1.12 1.76
C ASP A 407 -19.05 1.07 2.03
N TYR A 408 -18.64 1.65 3.18
CA TYR A 408 -17.52 1.11 3.96
C TYR A 408 -17.69 -0.41 4.18
N GLN A 409 -18.88 -0.96 3.93
CA GLN A 409 -19.26 -2.37 4.05
C GLN A 409 -18.69 -3.28 2.97
N ASN A 410 -18.22 -2.78 1.81
CA ASN A 410 -17.84 -3.63 0.67
C ASN A 410 -16.51 -3.25 0.01
N ASN A 411 -15.65 -2.48 0.69
CA ASN A 411 -14.33 -2.21 0.16
C ASN A 411 -13.39 -3.41 0.37
N VAL A 412 -13.73 -4.52 -0.30
CA VAL A 412 -12.87 -5.66 -0.59
C VAL A 412 -11.56 -5.20 -1.27
N SER A 413 -11.52 -3.96 -1.79
CA SER A 413 -10.33 -3.34 -2.38
C SER A 413 -9.36 -2.69 -1.36
N ARG A 414 -9.57 -2.82 -0.04
CA ARG A 414 -8.55 -2.50 0.97
C ARG A 414 -7.74 -3.71 1.42
N ASN A 415 -7.94 -4.84 0.74
CA ASN A 415 -7.10 -6.00 0.89
C ASN A 415 -5.99 -5.89 -0.17
N SER A 416 -4.73 -5.85 0.29
CA SER A 416 -3.52 -5.85 -0.55
C SER A 416 -3.35 -7.07 -1.49
N HIS A 417 -4.36 -7.94 -1.63
CA HIS A 417 -4.41 -9.00 -2.65
C HIS A 417 -5.32 -8.67 -3.84
N SER A 418 -6.04 -7.53 -3.82
CA SER A 418 -6.90 -7.11 -4.93
C SER A 418 -6.13 -6.99 -6.25
N ASP A 419 -4.81 -6.77 -6.18
CA ASP A 419 -3.88 -6.81 -7.30
C ASP A 419 -3.74 -8.19 -7.98
N PHE A 420 -4.26 -9.25 -7.37
CA PHE A 420 -4.28 -10.64 -7.87
C PHE A 420 -5.71 -11.15 -8.15
N THR A 421 -6.67 -10.24 -8.15
CA THR A 421 -8.05 -10.50 -8.57
C THR A 421 -8.31 -9.81 -9.91
N PRO A 422 -9.30 -10.25 -10.71
CA PRO A 422 -9.58 -9.62 -11.99
C PRO A 422 -9.91 -8.13 -11.83
N ASN A 423 -9.01 -7.26 -12.30
CA ASN A 423 -9.25 -5.82 -12.38
C ASN A 423 -9.67 -5.45 -13.81
N PRO A 424 -10.89 -4.96 -14.05
CA PRO A 424 -11.39 -4.65 -15.39
C PRO A 424 -10.84 -3.34 -15.99
N SER A 425 -9.77 -2.76 -15.44
CA SER A 425 -9.13 -1.59 -16.04
C SER A 425 -8.50 -1.95 -17.38
N LEU A 426 -8.83 -1.16 -18.41
CA LEU A 426 -8.27 -1.33 -19.75
C LEU A 426 -6.76 -1.02 -19.73
N PRO A 427 -5.93 -1.71 -20.54
CA PRO A 427 -4.49 -1.52 -20.53
C PRO A 427 -4.15 -0.15 -21.11
N MET A 428 -3.80 0.77 -20.22
CA MET A 428 -3.25 2.10 -20.47
C MET A 428 -2.93 2.71 -19.10
N ALA A 429 -1.86 3.50 -19.03
CA ALA A 429 -1.51 4.20 -17.80
C ALA A 429 -2.61 5.19 -17.40
N GLU A 430 -3.07 5.05 -16.16
CA GLU A 430 -4.01 5.95 -15.49
C GLU A 430 -3.31 6.66 -14.34
N TRP A 431 -3.67 7.92 -14.09
CA TRP A 431 -3.12 8.70 -12.99
C TRP A 431 -4.18 8.96 -11.92
N ASN A 432 -3.73 9.15 -10.69
CA ASN A 432 -4.49 9.69 -9.56
C ASN A 432 -3.52 10.34 -8.55
N VAL A 433 -4.03 10.80 -7.41
CA VAL A 433 -3.21 11.34 -6.33
C VAL A 433 -3.61 10.69 -5.02
N HIS A 434 -2.65 10.09 -4.30
CA HIS A 434 -2.87 9.72 -2.89
C HIS A 434 -3.03 10.99 -2.08
N LEU A 435 -4.15 11.09 -1.39
CA LEU A 435 -4.57 12.34 -0.76
C LEU A 435 -3.67 12.70 0.40
N LEU A 436 -3.29 11.74 1.25
CA LEU A 436 -2.27 11.97 2.27
C LEU A 436 -0.92 12.24 1.57
N LEU A 437 -0.23 13.31 1.97
CA LEU A 437 1.02 13.82 1.37
C LEU A 437 0.91 14.37 -0.07
N ALA A 438 -0.27 14.36 -0.70
CA ALA A 438 -0.48 14.76 -2.09
C ALA A 438 0.52 14.07 -3.05
N SER A 439 0.60 12.75 -2.99
CA SER A 439 1.51 11.96 -3.82
C SER A 439 0.88 11.67 -5.18
N HIS A 440 1.43 12.25 -6.26
CA HIS A 440 1.10 11.85 -7.62
C HIS A 440 1.38 10.35 -7.82
N HIS A 441 0.39 9.64 -8.33
CA HIS A 441 0.39 8.20 -8.51
C HIS A 441 -0.07 7.82 -9.92
N VAL A 442 0.66 6.93 -10.58
CA VAL A 442 0.31 6.41 -11.91
C VAL A 442 0.30 4.89 -11.86
N VAL A 443 -0.72 4.27 -12.45
CA VAL A 443 -0.87 2.82 -12.51
C VAL A 443 -1.10 2.38 -13.95
N ASP A 444 -0.47 1.29 -14.36
CA ASP A 444 -0.74 0.64 -15.64
C ASP A 444 -0.83 -0.88 -15.44
N THR A 445 -1.66 -1.55 -16.23
CA THR A 445 -1.80 -3.03 -16.27
C THR A 445 -1.70 -3.51 -17.72
N PRO A 446 -0.50 -3.53 -18.33
CA PRO A 446 -0.35 -3.69 -19.78
C PRO A 446 -0.59 -5.11 -20.32
N VAL A 447 -0.55 -6.14 -19.47
CA VAL A 447 -0.84 -7.53 -19.86
C VAL A 447 -1.33 -8.34 -18.65
N GLY A 448 -2.25 -9.27 -18.89
CA GLY A 448 -2.71 -10.21 -17.86
C GLY A 448 -3.88 -11.09 -18.28
N TYR A 449 -4.23 -12.05 -17.43
CA TYR A 449 -5.33 -12.98 -17.63
C TYR A 449 -5.85 -13.57 -16.31
N THR A 450 -6.99 -14.24 -16.37
CA THR A 450 -7.60 -14.94 -15.23
C THR A 450 -7.68 -16.43 -15.53
N PRO A 451 -6.95 -17.31 -14.81
CA PRO A 451 -7.11 -18.76 -14.95
C PRO A 451 -8.47 -19.21 -14.39
N PRO A 452 -8.97 -20.40 -14.79
CA PRO A 452 -10.25 -20.93 -14.30
C PRO A 452 -10.27 -21.24 -12.79
N ILE A 453 -9.10 -21.44 -12.17
CA ILE A 453 -8.89 -21.61 -10.73
C ILE A 453 -7.64 -20.87 -10.29
N GLY A 454 -7.60 -20.42 -9.04
CA GLY A 454 -6.45 -19.73 -8.46
C GLY A 454 -6.37 -18.23 -8.74
N PRO A 455 -5.27 -17.59 -8.29
CA PRO A 455 -5.07 -16.17 -8.45
C PRO A 455 -4.98 -15.73 -9.92
N ALA A 456 -5.49 -14.53 -10.23
CA ALA A 456 -5.35 -13.94 -11.55
C ALA A 456 -3.92 -13.40 -11.76
N ILE A 457 -3.42 -13.48 -13.00
CA ILE A 457 -2.07 -13.06 -13.37
C ILE A 457 -2.14 -11.76 -14.15
N TYR A 458 -2.15 -10.63 -13.45
CA TYR A 458 -2.05 -9.30 -14.04
C TYR A 458 -0.72 -8.66 -13.68
N ILE A 459 -0.02 -8.10 -14.67
CA ILE A 459 1.22 -7.35 -14.48
C ILE A 459 0.84 -5.91 -14.24
N LYS A 460 0.90 -5.46 -12.99
CA LYS A 460 0.54 -4.10 -12.60
C LYS A 460 1.78 -3.33 -12.21
N LEU A 461 1.95 -2.15 -12.80
CA LEU A 461 2.98 -1.20 -12.48
C LEU A 461 2.39 0.00 -11.73
N SER A 462 3.08 0.49 -10.71
CA SER A 462 2.64 1.65 -9.92
C SER A 462 3.79 2.61 -9.65
N TYR A 463 3.61 3.87 -10.01
CA TYR A 463 4.51 4.99 -9.78
C TYR A 463 4.01 5.82 -8.61
N ASN A 464 4.88 6.18 -7.67
CA ASN A 464 4.52 7.04 -6.54
C ASN A 464 5.56 8.15 -6.32
N SER A 465 5.17 9.39 -6.61
CA SER A 465 6.08 10.55 -6.53
C SER A 465 6.62 10.82 -5.13
N VAL A 466 5.88 10.47 -4.07
CA VAL A 466 6.31 10.63 -2.67
C VAL A 466 6.80 9.32 -2.04
N ASN A 467 6.66 8.12 -2.65
CA ASN A 467 7.12 6.84 -2.04
C ASN A 467 8.36 6.19 -2.63
N GLY A 468 9.02 6.75 -3.65
CA GLY A 468 10.10 6.00 -4.30
C GLY A 468 11.28 5.69 -3.37
N TRP A 469 11.36 4.47 -2.78
CA TRP A 469 12.51 3.78 -2.12
C TRP A 469 12.40 2.24 -2.25
N PRO A 470 13.48 1.49 -2.58
CA PRO A 470 14.72 1.41 -1.78
C PRO A 470 16.03 1.78 -2.52
N ASP A 471 17.12 1.69 -1.74
CA ASP A 471 18.51 2.19 -1.79
C ASP A 471 19.22 2.62 -3.10
N PHE A 472 20.26 3.43 -2.93
CA PHE A 472 21.21 3.72 -3.99
C PHE A 472 21.90 2.40 -4.37
N GLY A 473 21.55 1.88 -5.55
CA GLY A 473 22.12 0.65 -6.10
C GLY A 473 21.07 -0.47 -6.20
N LEU A 474 20.95 -1.00 -7.43
CA LEU A 474 20.02 -2.04 -7.90
C LEU A 474 18.55 -1.86 -7.45
N PRO A 475 17.67 -1.34 -8.34
CA PRO A 475 16.26 -1.31 -8.04
C PRO A 475 15.73 -2.74 -8.01
N HIS A 476 15.41 -3.26 -6.81
CA HIS A 476 14.64 -4.49 -6.72
C HIS A 476 13.36 -4.38 -7.56
N SER A 477 12.81 -3.18 -7.75
CA SER A 477 11.67 -2.87 -8.63
C SER A 477 11.66 -3.57 -10.00
N ASN A 478 12.81 -4.03 -10.54
CA ASN A 478 12.94 -4.68 -11.84
C ASN A 478 12.50 -3.82 -13.04
N VAL A 479 11.95 -2.61 -12.81
CA VAL A 479 11.46 -1.70 -13.85
C VAL A 479 12.23 -0.39 -13.77
N SER A 480 11.98 0.44 -12.75
CA SER A 480 12.80 1.62 -12.48
C SER A 480 12.59 2.12 -11.04
N GLN A 481 13.49 2.99 -10.55
CA GLN A 481 13.53 3.41 -9.13
C GLN A 481 12.18 3.88 -8.55
N GLU A 482 11.35 4.55 -9.35
CA GLU A 482 10.08 5.16 -8.92
C GLU A 482 8.85 4.27 -9.17
N TRP A 483 9.01 3.20 -9.95
CA TRP A 483 7.93 2.28 -10.32
C TRP A 483 7.99 0.99 -9.50
N ARG A 484 6.85 0.34 -9.29
CA ARG A 484 6.73 -0.90 -8.51
C ARG A 484 5.92 -1.92 -9.29
N LEU A 485 6.35 -3.18 -9.23
CA LEU A 485 5.64 -4.33 -9.80
C LEU A 485 4.85 -5.03 -8.69
N ASN A 486 3.56 -5.30 -8.91
CA ASN A 486 2.71 -5.98 -7.92
C ASN A 486 3.18 -7.40 -7.56
N TRP A 487 3.92 -8.08 -8.43
CA TRP A 487 4.46 -9.42 -8.14
C TRP A 487 5.77 -9.40 -7.35
N LEU A 488 6.25 -8.22 -6.95
CA LEU A 488 7.50 -8.08 -6.23
C LEU A 488 7.33 -7.38 -4.88
N ALA A 489 6.91 -8.17 -3.90
CA ALA A 489 6.85 -7.79 -2.50
C ALA A 489 7.91 -8.54 -1.68
N TYR A 490 8.31 -7.96 -0.55
CA TYR A 490 9.26 -8.59 0.36
C TYR A 490 9.05 -8.16 1.81
N LEU A 491 9.45 -9.04 2.71
CA LEU A 491 9.61 -8.75 4.13
C LEU A 491 11.06 -8.33 4.40
N THR A 492 11.29 -7.47 5.37
CA THR A 492 12.61 -7.15 5.92
C THR A 492 12.65 -7.61 7.36
N GLU A 493 13.55 -8.54 7.65
CA GLU A 493 13.73 -9.18 8.96
C GLU A 493 15.14 -8.93 9.52
N ASP A 494 15.31 -9.07 10.83
CA ASP A 494 16.61 -9.23 11.49
C ASP A 494 16.81 -10.72 11.85
N PRO A 495 17.66 -11.46 11.11
CA PRO A 495 17.83 -12.90 11.34
C PRO A 495 18.37 -13.26 12.74
N LEU A 496 19.04 -12.32 13.41
CA LEU A 496 19.60 -12.49 14.76
C LEU A 496 18.66 -11.93 15.85
N ASN A 497 17.53 -11.34 15.47
CA ASN A 497 16.45 -10.94 16.35
C ASN A 497 15.08 -11.38 15.80
N PRO A 498 14.75 -12.68 15.89
CA PRO A 498 13.52 -13.22 15.32
C PRO A 498 12.23 -12.73 15.98
N ALA A 499 12.32 -12.09 17.16
CA ALA A 499 11.21 -11.44 17.85
C ALA A 499 11.08 -9.94 17.52
N GLY A 500 12.00 -9.40 16.72
CA GLY A 500 11.96 -8.03 16.24
C GLY A 500 10.79 -7.76 15.30
N ASP A 501 10.43 -6.49 15.17
CA ASP A 501 9.38 -6.08 14.24
C ASP A 501 9.77 -6.42 12.79
N ILE A 502 8.82 -6.90 11.99
CA ILE A 502 9.04 -7.26 10.58
C ILE A 502 8.38 -6.22 9.69
N ARG A 503 9.15 -5.62 8.79
CA ARG A 503 8.65 -4.64 7.83
C ARG A 503 8.23 -5.33 6.53
N PHE A 504 6.99 -5.11 6.10
CA PHE A 504 6.43 -5.61 4.85
C PHE A 504 6.38 -4.49 3.81
N THR A 505 7.16 -4.60 2.74
CA THR A 505 7.09 -3.68 1.60
C THR A 505 6.02 -4.17 0.63
N ALA A 506 5.00 -3.34 0.44
CA ALA A 506 3.76 -3.67 -0.25
C ALA A 506 3.90 -3.73 -1.77
N GLU A 507 3.00 -4.49 -2.40
CA GLU A 507 2.73 -4.41 -3.83
C GLU A 507 2.24 -3.00 -4.20
N GLY A 508 2.88 -2.35 -5.17
CA GLY A 508 2.52 -0.99 -5.61
C GLY A 508 3.17 0.16 -4.83
N GLY A 509 3.89 -0.12 -3.74
CA GLY A 509 4.66 0.86 -2.97
C GLY A 509 4.12 1.14 -1.56
N GLY A 510 4.94 1.81 -0.75
CA GLY A 510 4.73 1.95 0.68
C GLY A 510 5.09 0.68 1.47
N ALA A 511 4.90 0.72 2.78
CA ALA A 511 5.25 -0.38 3.66
C ALA A 511 4.42 -0.36 4.95
N TRP A 512 4.29 -1.53 5.56
CA TRP A 512 3.69 -1.72 6.88
C TRP A 512 4.66 -2.44 7.79
N THR A 513 4.44 -2.36 9.10
CA THR A 513 5.27 -3.06 10.09
C THR A 513 4.40 -3.98 10.93
N PHE A 514 4.77 -5.26 10.96
CA PHE A 514 4.22 -6.25 11.88
C PHE A 514 5.00 -6.19 13.19
N THR A 515 4.28 -6.08 14.30
CA THR A 515 4.87 -5.90 15.64
C THR A 515 4.39 -6.95 16.62
N ASP A 516 5.03 -7.00 17.79
CA ASP A 516 4.58 -7.76 18.96
C ASP A 516 4.46 -9.26 18.65
N TYR A 517 5.61 -9.85 18.30
CA TYR A 517 5.74 -11.28 18.06
C TYR A 517 5.37 -12.11 19.30
N ASP A 518 4.52 -13.11 19.11
CA ASP A 518 4.16 -14.10 20.12
C ASP A 518 4.82 -15.44 19.77
N SER A 519 5.79 -15.86 20.60
CA SER A 519 6.49 -17.12 20.45
C SER A 519 5.60 -18.36 20.66
N GLY A 520 4.48 -18.24 21.38
CA GLY A 520 3.54 -19.34 21.59
C GLY A 520 2.77 -19.69 20.31
N SER A 521 2.33 -18.67 19.58
CA SER A 521 1.61 -18.83 18.30
C SER A 521 2.49 -18.71 17.05
N GLN A 522 3.77 -18.34 17.20
CA GLN A 522 4.71 -18.02 16.10
C GLN A 522 4.15 -16.94 15.16
N SER A 523 3.47 -15.94 15.71
CA SER A 523 2.76 -14.94 14.91
C SER A 523 2.87 -13.53 15.47
N PHE A 524 2.64 -12.55 14.60
CA PHE A 524 2.65 -11.13 14.95
C PHE A 524 1.23 -10.61 15.15
N SER A 525 1.13 -9.43 15.74
CA SER A 525 -0.14 -8.70 15.80
C SER A 525 -0.68 -8.39 14.41
N HIS A 526 -2.01 -8.33 14.29
CA HIS A 526 -2.68 -8.02 13.03
C HIS A 526 -2.31 -6.60 12.55
N LEU A 527 -2.08 -6.45 11.24
CA LEU A 527 -2.00 -5.13 10.65
C LEU A 527 -3.29 -4.36 10.89
N PHE A 528 -3.13 -3.11 11.25
CA PHE A 528 -4.22 -2.25 11.67
C PHE A 528 -5.33 -2.06 10.60
N ARG A 529 -4.96 -1.94 9.31
CA ARG A 529 -5.92 -1.73 8.19
C ARG A 529 -6.44 -3.02 7.59
N SER A 530 -5.54 -3.80 6.99
CA SER A 530 -5.90 -5.04 6.28
C SER A 530 -6.33 -6.18 7.21
N ARG A 531 -6.07 -6.06 8.52
CA ARG A 531 -6.23 -7.14 9.51
C ARG A 531 -5.46 -8.41 9.15
N ALA A 532 -4.50 -8.30 8.23
CA ALA A 532 -3.63 -9.39 7.86
C ALA A 532 -2.71 -9.75 9.03
N LYS A 533 -2.42 -11.04 9.17
CA LYS A 533 -1.59 -11.59 10.24
C LYS A 533 -0.34 -12.20 9.63
N LEU A 534 0.82 -11.85 10.15
CA LEU A 534 2.08 -12.49 9.76
C LEU A 534 2.34 -13.69 10.66
N VAL A 535 2.63 -14.83 10.05
CA VAL A 535 2.99 -16.08 10.72
C VAL A 535 4.40 -16.48 10.28
N ARG A 536 5.23 -16.84 11.25
CA ARG A 536 6.56 -17.39 11.01
C ARG A 536 6.44 -18.91 10.85
N ALA A 537 6.48 -19.38 9.61
CA ALA A 537 6.28 -20.78 9.26
C ALA A 537 7.59 -21.59 9.23
N GLY A 538 8.75 -20.94 9.40
CA GLY A 538 10.06 -21.57 9.48
C GLY A 538 11.19 -20.54 9.48
N LEU A 539 12.45 -21.01 9.50
CA LEU A 539 13.62 -20.13 9.35
C LEU A 539 13.60 -19.49 7.94
N GLY A 540 13.51 -18.16 7.88
CA GLY A 540 13.42 -17.42 6.62
C GLY A 540 12.15 -17.69 5.81
N ARG A 541 11.12 -18.31 6.43
CA ARG A 541 9.84 -18.60 5.79
C ARG A 541 8.69 -17.98 6.58
N TYR A 542 7.93 -17.14 5.90
CA TYR A 542 6.79 -16.43 6.47
C TYR A 542 5.56 -16.56 5.60
N GLU A 543 4.40 -16.43 6.23
CA GLU A 543 3.11 -16.38 5.56
C GLU A 543 2.32 -15.17 6.07
N ILE A 544 1.85 -14.30 5.18
CA ILE A 544 0.85 -13.30 5.52
C ILE A 544 -0.53 -13.91 5.25
N HIS A 545 -1.36 -14.03 6.28
CA HIS A 545 -2.72 -14.56 6.22
C HIS A 545 -3.72 -13.40 6.25
N TYR A 546 -4.65 -13.38 5.31
CA TYR A 546 -5.67 -12.34 5.22
C TYR A 546 -7.03 -12.80 5.81
N PRO A 547 -7.87 -11.87 6.29
CA PRO A 547 -9.22 -12.17 6.80
C PRO A 547 -10.21 -12.71 5.78
N ASP A 548 -9.82 -12.84 4.51
CA ASP A 548 -10.59 -13.55 3.49
C ASP A 548 -9.91 -14.82 2.97
N GLY A 549 -8.87 -15.31 3.66
CA GLY A 549 -8.32 -16.66 3.51
C GLY A 549 -7.18 -16.72 2.51
N TRP A 550 -6.94 -15.62 1.81
CA TRP A 550 -5.77 -15.44 0.96
C TRP A 550 -4.50 -15.52 1.79
N LYS A 551 -3.44 -16.03 1.15
CA LYS A 551 -2.10 -16.10 1.74
C LYS A 551 -1.05 -15.59 0.77
N LYS A 552 -0.06 -14.90 1.30
CA LYS A 552 1.20 -14.62 0.61
C LYS A 552 2.32 -15.39 1.30
N ILE A 553 3.11 -16.13 0.52
CA ILE A 553 4.23 -16.92 1.01
C ILE A 553 5.52 -16.16 0.70
N PHE A 554 6.38 -16.03 1.70
CA PHE A 554 7.71 -15.41 1.59
C PHE A 554 8.75 -16.42 2.03
N ASP A 555 9.55 -16.93 1.10
CA ASP A 555 10.57 -17.95 1.36
C ASP A 555 11.83 -17.83 0.49
N GLN A 556 12.02 -16.70 -0.19
CA GLN A 556 13.19 -16.42 -1.05
C GLN A 556 14.06 -15.32 -0.43
N PRO A 557 14.93 -15.64 0.55
CA PRO A 557 15.83 -14.65 1.14
C PRO A 557 16.86 -14.16 0.12
N ASP A 558 17.25 -12.88 0.23
CA ASP A 558 18.22 -12.22 -0.66
C ASP A 558 19.69 -12.51 -0.35
N ASN A 559 19.95 -13.41 0.61
CA ASN A 559 21.27 -13.76 1.12
C ASN A 559 22.07 -12.57 1.70
N SER A 560 21.44 -11.43 1.96
CA SER A 560 22.08 -10.30 2.64
C SER A 560 22.65 -10.74 4.00
N VAL A 561 23.89 -10.35 4.27
CA VAL A 561 24.62 -10.69 5.50
C VAL A 561 24.59 -9.57 6.54
N GLY A 562 23.98 -8.42 6.20
CA GLY A 562 23.75 -7.29 7.11
C GLY A 562 22.90 -7.64 8.33
N THR A 563 22.58 -6.64 9.16
CA THR A 563 21.62 -6.80 10.26
C THR A 563 20.24 -7.11 9.73
N LEU A 564 19.87 -6.55 8.58
CA LEU A 564 18.60 -6.79 7.91
C LEU A 564 18.77 -7.66 6.67
N ARG A 565 17.78 -8.51 6.43
CA ARG A 565 17.67 -9.38 5.24
C ARG A 565 16.30 -9.23 4.60
N LYS A 566 16.23 -9.24 3.27
CA LYS A 566 14.95 -9.26 2.55
C LYS A 566 14.52 -10.69 2.27
N VAL A 567 13.24 -11.00 2.46
CA VAL A 567 12.63 -12.27 2.09
C VAL A 567 11.53 -11.99 1.06
N PHE A 568 11.76 -12.38 -0.19
CA PHE A 568 10.84 -12.11 -1.30
C PHE A 568 9.65 -13.05 -1.30
N MET A 569 8.51 -12.52 -1.74
CA MET A 569 7.29 -13.29 -1.99
C MET A 569 7.56 -14.33 -3.08
N SER A 570 7.14 -15.58 -2.83
CA SER A 570 7.29 -16.69 -3.77
C SER A 570 5.97 -17.27 -4.24
N ALA A 571 4.87 -16.99 -3.54
CA ALA A 571 3.55 -17.41 -3.99
C ALA A 571 2.43 -16.54 -3.42
N VAL A 572 1.34 -16.48 -4.18
CA VAL A 572 0.03 -16.02 -3.72
C VAL A 572 -0.92 -17.21 -3.77
N VAL A 573 -1.65 -17.45 -2.68
CA VAL A 573 -2.55 -18.59 -2.55
C VAL A 573 -3.96 -18.09 -2.26
N ASP A 574 -4.92 -18.58 -3.03
CA ASP A 574 -6.33 -18.27 -2.82
C ASP A 574 -6.88 -19.02 -1.58
N PRO A 575 -8.11 -18.70 -1.12
CA PRO A 575 -8.71 -19.35 0.06
C PRO A 575 -8.95 -20.86 -0.11
N PHE A 576 -8.83 -21.39 -1.33
CA PHE A 576 -9.05 -22.80 -1.67
C PHE A 576 -7.74 -23.59 -1.77
N GLY A 577 -6.59 -22.93 -1.60
CA GLY A 577 -5.28 -23.54 -1.70
C GLY A 577 -4.72 -23.62 -3.12
N ASN A 578 -5.38 -23.01 -4.11
CA ASN A 578 -4.81 -22.87 -5.45
C ASN A 578 -3.77 -21.73 -5.42
N ALA A 579 -2.60 -21.95 -6.02
CA ALA A 579 -1.47 -21.03 -5.90
C ALA A 579 -0.96 -20.53 -7.25
N ALA A 580 -0.62 -19.25 -7.32
CA ALA A 580 0.29 -18.71 -8.32
C ALA A 580 1.69 -18.63 -7.70
N THR A 581 2.70 -19.14 -8.40
CA THR A 581 4.08 -19.26 -7.88
C THR A 581 5.06 -18.44 -8.71
N ILE A 582 6.04 -17.85 -8.04
CA ILE A 582 7.04 -16.97 -8.64
C ILE A 582 8.37 -17.71 -8.67
N GLN A 583 8.92 -17.87 -9.86
CA GLN A 583 10.28 -18.35 -10.05
C GLN A 583 11.21 -17.16 -10.22
N PHE A 584 12.31 -17.13 -9.47
CA PHE A 584 13.33 -16.09 -9.57
C PHE A 584 14.56 -16.60 -10.34
N HIS A 585 15.24 -15.70 -11.07
CA HIS A 585 16.61 -15.94 -11.56
C HIS A 585 17.60 -15.88 -10.39
N GLN A 586 17.39 -14.89 -9.53
CA GLN A 586 18.02 -14.68 -8.23
C GLN A 586 17.02 -13.87 -7.38
N PRO A 587 17.12 -13.88 -6.04
CA PRO A 587 16.20 -13.15 -5.18
C PRO A 587 15.96 -11.72 -5.66
N GLY A 588 14.70 -11.34 -5.79
CA GLY A 588 14.29 -10.03 -6.29
C GLY A 588 14.10 -9.93 -7.80
N HIS A 589 14.65 -10.83 -8.63
CA HIS A 589 14.53 -10.80 -10.10
C HIS A 589 13.63 -11.93 -10.63
N ILE A 590 12.38 -11.60 -10.95
CA ILE A 590 11.35 -12.58 -11.36
C ILE A 590 11.69 -13.13 -12.74
N ALA A 591 11.86 -14.44 -12.88
CA ALA A 591 12.02 -15.12 -14.17
C ALA A 591 10.65 -15.41 -14.81
N SER A 592 9.73 -15.94 -14.01
CA SER A 592 8.40 -16.31 -14.47
C SER A 592 7.40 -16.40 -13.34
N ILE A 593 6.11 -16.31 -13.68
CA ILE A 593 4.99 -16.59 -12.79
C ILE A 593 4.22 -17.76 -13.39
N THR A 594 3.97 -18.79 -12.59
CA THR A 594 3.19 -19.97 -12.97
C THR A 594 1.87 -19.97 -12.22
N ASP A 595 0.75 -20.01 -12.94
CA ASP A 595 -0.58 -20.07 -12.32
C ASP A 595 -0.92 -21.45 -11.75
N ALA A 596 -2.13 -21.58 -11.17
CA ALA A 596 -2.57 -22.79 -10.49
C ALA A 596 -2.80 -24.01 -11.41
N ILE A 597 -2.82 -23.81 -12.74
CA ILE A 597 -2.98 -24.88 -13.73
C ILE A 597 -1.70 -25.11 -14.55
N GLY A 598 -0.61 -24.42 -14.21
CA GLY A 598 0.71 -24.62 -14.79
C GLY A 598 1.02 -23.76 -16.03
N GLN A 599 0.20 -22.75 -16.35
CA GLN A 599 0.53 -21.82 -17.42
C GLN A 599 1.56 -20.80 -16.94
N VAL A 600 2.47 -20.39 -17.82
CA VAL A 600 3.67 -19.63 -17.44
C VAL A 600 3.71 -18.26 -18.13
N THR A 601 3.73 -17.20 -17.33
CA THR A 601 4.05 -15.83 -17.77
C THR A 601 5.55 -15.59 -17.63
N GLN A 602 6.22 -15.15 -18.70
CA GLN A 602 7.67 -15.00 -18.79
C GLN A 602 8.09 -13.54 -18.73
N PHE A 603 9.14 -13.26 -17.93
CA PHE A 603 9.77 -11.95 -17.84
C PHE A 603 11.09 -11.96 -18.61
N HIS A 604 11.25 -11.00 -19.51
CA HIS A 604 12.46 -10.79 -20.27
C HIS A 604 13.15 -9.52 -19.81
N TYR A 605 14.46 -9.64 -19.67
CA TYR A 605 15.32 -8.58 -19.22
C TYR A 605 16.34 -8.27 -20.31
N GLU A 606 16.76 -7.02 -20.41
CA GLU A 606 18.04 -6.73 -21.03
C GLU A 606 19.15 -7.31 -20.14
N ARG A 607 19.80 -8.37 -20.62
CA ARG A 607 21.07 -8.83 -20.06
C ARG A 607 22.18 -7.97 -20.64
N PRO A 608 23.18 -7.53 -19.86
CA PRO A 608 24.50 -7.32 -20.43
C PRO A 608 24.90 -8.62 -21.13
N LEU A 609 25.29 -8.56 -22.41
CA LEU A 609 25.67 -9.76 -23.16
C LEU A 609 26.79 -10.53 -22.42
N PRO A 610 26.73 -11.88 -22.35
CA PRO A 610 27.80 -12.65 -21.71
C PRO A 610 29.11 -12.43 -22.47
N GLY A 611 30.07 -11.74 -21.86
CA GLY A 611 31.38 -11.47 -22.44
C GLY A 611 31.61 -10.03 -22.91
N GLU A 612 30.60 -9.16 -22.91
CA GLU A 612 30.82 -7.72 -23.07
C GLU A 612 31.02 -7.10 -21.68
N PHE A 613 32.29 -6.95 -21.32
CA PHE A 613 32.68 -6.05 -20.25
C PHE A 613 32.27 -4.62 -20.61
N ILE A 614 31.67 -3.97 -19.61
CA ILE A 614 31.38 -2.55 -19.50
C ILE A 614 32.59 -1.74 -20.00
N HIS A 615 32.41 -0.99 -21.09
CA HIS A 615 33.40 -0.01 -21.54
C HIS A 615 33.62 1.02 -20.41
N PRO A 616 34.85 1.45 -20.09
CA PRO A 616 35.15 2.35 -18.97
C PRO A 616 34.55 3.77 -19.08
N SER A 617 33.68 4.01 -20.06
CA SER A 617 33.01 5.29 -20.30
C SER A 617 31.49 5.20 -20.44
N VAL A 618 30.86 4.04 -20.21
CA VAL A 618 29.39 3.94 -20.10
C VAL A 618 29.02 3.28 -18.79
N ALA A 619 28.46 4.14 -17.95
CA ALA A 619 27.77 3.91 -16.70
C ALA A 619 27.11 2.53 -16.58
N TRP A 620 27.31 1.93 -15.40
CA TRP A 620 26.56 0.80 -14.85
C TRP A 620 25.05 0.92 -15.16
N VAL A 621 24.59 0.26 -16.22
CA VAL A 621 23.17 -0.09 -16.37
C VAL A 621 22.87 -1.09 -15.25
N PRO A 622 21.80 -0.92 -14.46
CA PRO A 622 21.40 -1.93 -13.49
C PRO A 622 21.28 -3.28 -14.21
N PRO A 623 22.05 -4.32 -13.85
CA PRO A 623 21.80 -5.64 -14.39
C PRO A 623 20.34 -5.98 -14.06
N PHE A 624 19.55 -6.26 -15.10
CA PHE A 624 18.16 -6.74 -15.04
C PHE A 624 17.04 -5.69 -14.85
N ILE A 625 16.82 -4.84 -15.87
CA ILE A 625 15.51 -4.17 -16.09
C ILE A 625 14.62 -5.01 -17.02
N VAL A 626 13.33 -5.10 -16.69
CA VAL A 626 12.33 -5.82 -17.48
C VAL A 626 12.04 -5.02 -18.74
N THR A 627 12.26 -5.61 -19.91
CA THR A 627 11.97 -4.96 -21.19
C THR A 627 10.74 -5.54 -21.87
N LYS A 628 10.34 -6.75 -21.47
CA LYS A 628 9.16 -7.42 -22.02
C LYS A 628 8.57 -8.44 -21.05
N VAL A 629 7.25 -8.51 -20.99
CA VAL A 629 6.53 -9.61 -20.34
C VAL A 629 5.64 -10.29 -21.37
N VAL A 630 5.67 -11.62 -21.39
CA VAL A 630 4.88 -12.46 -22.30
C VAL A 630 4.00 -13.37 -21.49
N ASP A 631 2.70 -13.27 -21.69
CA ASP A 631 1.75 -14.19 -21.05
C ASP A 631 1.77 -15.57 -21.74
N PRO A 632 1.09 -16.59 -21.18
CA PRO A 632 1.10 -17.94 -21.74
C PRO A 632 0.52 -18.06 -23.15
N PHE A 633 -0.20 -17.04 -23.61
CA PHE A 633 -0.93 -17.03 -24.88
C PHE A 633 -0.19 -16.24 -25.97
N GLY A 634 0.99 -15.70 -25.63
CA GLY A 634 1.84 -14.95 -26.56
C GLY A 634 1.52 -13.46 -26.64
N ARG A 635 0.62 -12.94 -25.79
CA ARG A 635 0.37 -11.50 -25.68
C ARG A 635 1.51 -10.84 -24.92
N THR A 636 1.86 -9.63 -25.30
CA THR A 636 3.10 -9.00 -24.82
C THR A 636 2.90 -7.59 -24.34
N ALA A 637 3.51 -7.26 -23.20
CA ALA A 637 3.81 -5.89 -22.80
C ALA A 637 5.30 -5.60 -23.03
N THR A 638 5.65 -4.39 -23.46
CA THR A 638 7.04 -3.94 -23.61
C THR A 638 7.28 -2.62 -22.90
N PHE A 639 8.53 -2.42 -22.47
CA PHE A 639 8.94 -1.31 -21.62
C PHE A 639 10.16 -0.61 -22.21
N ASP A 640 10.03 0.68 -22.48
CA ASP A 640 11.08 1.52 -23.02
C ASP A 640 11.73 2.35 -21.91
N TYR A 641 13.04 2.62 -22.03
CA TYR A 641 13.81 3.31 -21.00
C TYR A 641 14.70 4.41 -21.57
N PHE A 642 14.90 5.48 -20.80
CA PHE A 642 15.87 6.52 -21.15
C PHE A 642 17.30 5.99 -21.06
N SER A 643 18.16 6.37 -22.02
CA SER A 643 19.59 6.07 -22.09
C SER A 643 20.43 6.83 -21.04
N SER A 644 20.14 6.59 -19.76
CA SER A 644 20.80 7.21 -18.61
C SER A 644 21.19 6.14 -17.57
N ILE A 645 22.12 6.47 -16.67
CA ILE A 645 22.57 5.57 -15.59
C ILE A 645 21.42 5.00 -14.72
N ASN A 646 20.27 5.67 -14.68
CA ASN A 646 19.13 5.25 -13.85
C ASN A 646 18.06 4.45 -14.61
N ALA A 647 18.18 4.32 -15.95
CA ALA A 647 17.20 3.65 -16.81
C ALA A 647 15.73 3.94 -16.38
N ARG A 648 15.34 5.22 -16.34
CA ARG A 648 13.95 5.58 -15.98
C ARG A 648 12.99 5.11 -17.06
N LEU A 649 11.86 4.55 -16.64
CA LEU A 649 10.82 4.07 -17.55
C LEU A 649 10.28 5.23 -18.40
N GLN A 650 10.51 5.15 -19.71
CA GLN A 650 10.10 6.13 -20.71
C GLN A 650 8.72 5.81 -21.29
N GLY A 651 8.42 4.52 -21.49
CA GLY A 651 7.18 4.11 -22.14
C GLY A 651 6.75 2.70 -21.76
N ILE A 652 5.44 2.46 -21.84
CA ILE A 652 4.80 1.15 -21.73
C ILE A 652 3.97 0.96 -22.99
N THR A 653 4.19 -0.15 -23.70
CA THR A 653 3.29 -0.61 -24.77
C THR A 653 2.62 -1.90 -24.34
N ASP A 654 1.29 -1.92 -24.39
CA ASP A 654 0.48 -3.08 -23.99
C ASP A 654 0.19 -4.07 -25.13
N ALA A 655 -0.59 -5.11 -24.80
CA ALA A 655 -0.92 -6.23 -25.68
C ALA A 655 -1.62 -5.85 -26.99
N ILE A 656 -2.29 -4.70 -27.09
CA ILE A 656 -2.92 -4.22 -28.34
C ILE A 656 -2.18 -3.03 -28.97
N GLY A 657 -1.00 -2.69 -28.47
CA GLY A 657 -0.17 -1.61 -29.00
C GLY A 657 -0.58 -0.21 -28.54
N ILE A 658 -1.41 -0.08 -27.50
CA ILE A 658 -1.63 1.21 -26.86
C ILE A 658 -0.34 1.56 -26.10
N HIS A 659 0.16 2.78 -26.34
CA HIS A 659 1.45 3.23 -25.83
C HIS A 659 1.25 4.45 -24.92
N SER A 660 1.72 4.30 -23.68
CA SER A 660 1.78 5.37 -22.68
C SER A 660 3.23 5.80 -22.50
N SER A 661 3.50 7.11 -22.53
CA SER A 661 4.85 7.65 -22.35
C SER A 661 4.94 8.68 -21.23
N PHE A 662 6.11 8.73 -20.60
CA PHE A 662 6.35 9.50 -19.38
C PHE A 662 7.55 10.45 -19.55
N THR A 663 7.39 11.68 -19.08
CA THR A 663 8.50 12.62 -18.91
C THR A 663 8.68 12.97 -17.44
N TYR A 664 9.88 13.37 -17.05
CA TYR A 664 10.21 13.63 -15.66
C TYR A 664 11.07 14.88 -15.49
N LYS A 665 11.07 15.44 -14.28
CA LYS A 665 11.98 16.52 -13.90
C LYS A 665 13.45 16.08 -14.04
N GLN A 666 14.28 16.97 -14.57
CA GLN A 666 15.70 16.72 -14.74
C GLN A 666 16.39 16.71 -13.37
N ASN A 667 17.13 15.63 -13.07
CA ASN A 667 17.84 15.45 -11.80
C ASN A 667 16.97 15.46 -10.52
N GLU A 668 15.65 15.34 -10.63
CA GLU A 668 14.71 15.32 -9.51
C GLU A 668 13.69 14.16 -9.62
N ILE A 669 13.06 13.84 -8.48
CA ILE A 669 11.90 12.95 -8.42
C ILE A 669 10.67 13.73 -8.92
N GLY A 670 9.83 13.08 -9.73
CA GLY A 670 8.58 13.66 -10.19
C GLY A 670 8.37 13.57 -11.69
N MET A 671 7.35 12.82 -12.09
CA MET A 671 6.82 12.81 -13.46
C MET A 671 6.19 14.16 -13.78
N THR A 672 6.52 14.71 -14.95
CA THR A 672 6.01 16.01 -15.46
C THR A 672 4.91 15.84 -16.48
N SER A 673 4.86 14.72 -17.19
CA SER A 673 3.75 14.42 -18.10
C SER A 673 3.51 12.94 -18.28
N LEU A 674 2.25 12.61 -18.55
CA LEU A 674 1.78 11.33 -19.07
C LEU A 674 1.12 11.60 -20.43
N THR A 675 1.65 11.02 -21.49
CA THR A 675 1.04 11.08 -22.82
C THR A 675 0.50 9.71 -23.18
N THR A 676 -0.81 9.63 -23.40
CA THR A 676 -1.50 8.44 -23.91
C THR A 676 -2.03 8.72 -25.32
N PRO A 677 -2.64 7.74 -26.02
CA PRO A 677 -3.28 7.99 -27.31
C PRO A 677 -4.48 8.96 -27.25
N TYR A 678 -4.92 9.34 -26.03
CA TYR A 678 -5.99 10.30 -25.78
C TYR A 678 -5.50 11.72 -25.51
N GLY A 679 -4.19 11.94 -25.45
CA GLY A 679 -3.58 13.24 -25.25
C GLY A 679 -2.61 13.26 -24.07
N THR A 680 -2.11 14.46 -23.76
CA THR A 680 -1.11 14.65 -22.71
C THR A 680 -1.76 15.26 -21.47
N THR A 681 -1.56 14.60 -20.34
CA THR A 681 -1.78 15.18 -19.01
C THR A 681 -0.44 15.66 -18.48
N THR A 682 -0.37 16.89 -17.97
CA THR A 682 0.86 17.42 -17.35
C THR A 682 0.68 17.58 -15.84
N PHE A 683 1.77 17.39 -15.11
CA PHE A 683 1.81 17.45 -13.67
C PHE A 683 2.86 18.46 -13.23
N GLU A 684 2.43 19.40 -12.38
CA GLU A 684 3.34 20.28 -11.66
C GLU A 684 3.30 19.92 -10.20
N THR A 685 4.49 19.73 -9.59
CA THR A 685 4.63 19.40 -8.18
C THR A 685 5.53 20.39 -7.48
N GLY A 686 5.21 20.69 -6.22
CA GLY A 686 6.02 21.61 -5.44
C GLY A 686 5.68 21.60 -3.95
N SER A 687 6.23 22.59 -3.25
CA SER A 687 5.92 22.91 -1.86
C SER A 687 5.54 24.38 -1.76
N ARG A 688 4.79 24.77 -0.73
CA ARG A 688 4.37 26.15 -0.51
C ARG A 688 5.16 26.77 0.64
N SER A 689 5.86 27.87 0.35
CA SER A 689 6.59 28.64 1.36
C SER A 689 5.62 29.15 2.45
N GLY A 690 6.01 29.06 3.72
CA GLY A 690 5.20 29.50 4.87
C GLY A 690 4.14 28.52 5.37
N LEU A 691 3.87 27.43 4.64
CA LEU A 691 3.10 26.29 5.15
C LEU A 691 4.05 25.19 5.63
N PHE A 692 3.74 24.59 6.78
CA PHE A 692 4.57 23.52 7.32
C PHE A 692 4.25 22.21 6.60
N ARG A 693 5.26 21.65 5.93
CA ARG A 693 5.15 20.39 5.15
C ARG A 693 3.99 20.41 4.18
N ALA A 694 3.98 21.42 3.32
CA ALA A 694 3.04 21.47 2.23
C ALA A 694 3.61 20.77 1.00
N ASN A 695 2.86 19.83 0.45
CA ASN A 695 3.09 19.27 -0.88
C ASN A 695 1.86 19.55 -1.71
N TRP A 696 2.07 19.85 -2.99
CA TRP A 696 0.97 20.02 -3.91
C TRP A 696 1.27 19.40 -5.26
N VAL A 697 0.19 19.00 -5.93
CA VAL A 697 0.16 18.54 -7.31
C VAL A 697 -0.92 19.35 -8.02
N GLU A 698 -0.54 20.05 -9.08
CA GLU A 698 -1.48 20.62 -10.05
C GLU A 698 -1.46 19.75 -11.32
N ILE A 699 -2.65 19.36 -11.78
CA ILE A 699 -2.83 18.55 -12.98
C ILE A 699 -3.47 19.42 -14.05
N THR A 700 -2.92 19.37 -15.27
CA THR A 700 -3.57 19.90 -16.46
C THR A 700 -3.97 18.74 -17.36
N HIS A 701 -5.27 18.64 -17.64
CA HIS A 701 -5.87 17.58 -18.45
C HIS A 701 -5.63 17.82 -19.96
N PRO A 702 -5.81 16.79 -20.81
CA PRO A 702 -5.66 16.92 -22.27
C PRO A 702 -6.50 18.02 -22.93
N ASN A 703 -7.64 18.38 -22.34
CA ASN A 703 -8.51 19.47 -22.81
C ASN A 703 -8.15 20.85 -22.24
N GLY A 704 -7.08 20.96 -21.43
CA GLY A 704 -6.63 22.20 -20.80
C GLY A 704 -7.28 22.53 -19.46
N GLU A 705 -8.26 21.75 -18.99
CA GLU A 705 -8.84 21.92 -17.66
C GLU A 705 -7.79 21.59 -16.58
N LYS A 706 -7.96 22.18 -15.39
CA LYS A 706 -7.01 22.03 -14.28
C LYS A 706 -7.68 21.60 -13.00
N GLU A 707 -6.94 20.85 -12.18
CA GLU A 707 -7.27 20.61 -10.78
C GLU A 707 -6.02 20.60 -9.91
N ARG A 708 -6.20 20.78 -8.60
CA ARG A 708 -5.08 20.86 -7.65
C ARG A 708 -5.39 20.17 -6.34
N ILE A 709 -4.37 19.45 -5.87
CA ILE A 709 -4.37 18.77 -4.58
C ILE A 709 -3.22 19.35 -3.76
N GLU A 710 -3.49 19.74 -2.53
CA GLU A 710 -2.49 20.26 -1.59
C GLU A 710 -2.66 19.56 -0.25
N TYR A 711 -1.62 18.85 0.20
CA TYR A 711 -1.52 18.41 1.59
C TYR A 711 -0.74 19.46 2.38
N SER A 712 -1.18 19.73 3.60
CA SER A 712 -0.48 20.58 4.56
C SER A 712 -0.58 19.99 5.96
N GLU A 713 0.56 19.74 6.59
CA GLU A 713 0.61 19.29 7.97
C GLU A 713 0.14 20.38 8.94
N LYS A 714 0.52 21.64 8.71
CA LYS A 714 -0.01 22.80 9.47
C LYS A 714 -0.20 24.01 8.57
N SER A 715 -1.45 24.48 8.47
CA SER A 715 -1.75 25.75 7.81
C SER A 715 -1.79 26.90 8.81
N THR A 716 -1.10 27.99 8.49
CA THR A 716 -1.21 29.30 9.16
C THR A 716 -2.15 30.25 8.40
N ALA A 717 -2.66 29.83 7.24
CA ALA A 717 -3.51 30.62 6.36
C ALA A 717 -4.99 30.19 6.45
N LEU A 718 -5.84 31.13 6.86
CA LEU A 718 -7.27 31.25 6.50
C LEU A 718 -8.23 30.09 6.82
N ILE A 719 -7.80 29.03 7.51
CA ILE A 719 -8.69 27.94 7.96
C ILE A 719 -9.08 28.16 9.41
N PRO A 720 -10.39 28.21 9.73
CA PRO A 720 -10.85 28.30 11.10
C PRO A 720 -10.31 27.14 11.95
N SER A 721 -9.88 27.43 13.17
CA SER A 721 -9.44 26.39 14.11
C SER A 721 -10.54 25.42 14.51
N SER A 722 -11.81 25.78 14.31
CA SER A 722 -13.00 25.06 14.73
C SER A 722 -14.19 25.39 13.81
N GLU A 723 -15.13 24.45 13.66
CA GLU A 723 -16.46 24.74 13.10
C GLU A 723 -17.36 25.41 14.15
N PRO A 724 -18.36 26.24 13.75
CA PRO A 724 -19.36 26.76 14.67
C PRO A 724 -20.08 25.66 15.45
N LEU A 725 -20.26 25.83 16.76
CA LEU A 725 -20.84 24.79 17.63
C LEU A 725 -22.23 24.31 17.20
N GLY A 726 -23.02 25.14 16.52
CA GLY A 726 -24.35 24.77 16.01
C GLY A 726 -24.33 23.74 14.87
N ILE A 727 -23.20 23.56 14.19
CA ILE A 727 -23.05 22.58 13.09
C ILE A 727 -22.16 21.40 13.48
N VAL A 728 -21.67 21.35 14.72
CA VAL A 728 -20.92 20.22 15.27
C VAL A 728 -21.90 19.14 15.77
N PRO A 729 -21.78 17.88 15.32
CA PRO A 729 -22.65 16.79 15.76
C PRO A 729 -22.67 16.59 17.28
N LYS A 730 -23.84 16.29 17.83
CA LYS A 730 -24.03 15.99 19.27
C LYS A 730 -24.06 14.46 19.50
N GLY A 731 -23.67 14.02 20.70
CA GLY A 731 -23.76 12.60 21.09
C GLY A 731 -22.66 11.68 20.52
N VAL A 732 -21.57 12.28 20.06
CA VAL A 732 -20.35 11.61 19.57
C VAL A 732 -19.12 12.40 20.03
N PRO A 733 -18.04 11.74 20.49
CA PRO A 733 -16.80 12.44 20.81
C PRO A 733 -16.15 12.96 19.51
N VAL A 734 -16.06 14.29 19.37
CA VAL A 734 -15.40 14.96 18.25
C VAL A 734 -14.38 15.97 18.78
N ARG A 735 -13.30 16.18 18.01
CA ARG A 735 -12.26 17.17 18.32
C ARG A 735 -12.46 18.40 17.45
N ASN A 736 -13.23 19.37 17.93
CA ASN A 736 -13.51 20.61 17.20
C ASN A 736 -12.47 21.72 17.48
N PHE A 737 -11.19 21.39 17.38
CA PHE A 737 -10.09 22.35 17.46
C PHE A 737 -8.86 21.81 16.67
N ILE A 738 -7.98 22.70 16.20
CA ILE A 738 -6.82 22.35 15.34
C ILE A 738 -7.24 21.83 13.94
N LEU A 739 -8.42 22.26 13.45
CA LEU A 739 -8.90 21.89 12.10
C LEU A 739 -8.06 22.49 10.95
N TRP A 740 -7.07 23.33 11.26
CA TRP A 740 -6.11 23.88 10.30
C TRP A 740 -4.88 22.98 10.05
N ALA A 741 -4.74 21.86 10.79
CA ALA A 741 -3.64 20.92 10.65
C ALA A 741 -4.06 19.61 9.95
N ARG A 742 -3.08 18.86 9.44
CA ARG A 742 -3.24 17.52 8.83
C ARG A 742 -4.38 17.48 7.82
N ASN A 743 -4.37 18.39 6.87
CA ASN A 743 -5.42 18.47 5.86
C ASN A 743 -4.86 18.22 4.47
N THR A 744 -5.68 17.58 3.64
CA THR A 744 -5.55 17.65 2.19
C THR A 744 -6.73 18.44 1.61
N TYR A 745 -6.44 19.33 0.69
CA TYR A 745 -7.39 20.16 -0.04
C TYR A 745 -7.40 19.72 -1.49
N HIS A 746 -8.58 19.42 -2.03
CA HIS A 746 -8.77 19.13 -3.44
C HIS A 746 -9.69 20.17 -4.06
N TRP A 747 -9.09 21.05 -4.86
CA TRP A 747 -9.81 21.92 -5.79
C TRP A 747 -9.94 21.18 -7.10
N ASP A 748 -11.09 20.54 -7.28
CA ASP A 748 -11.43 19.85 -8.52
C ASP A 748 -11.56 20.82 -9.69
N ARG A 749 -11.75 20.27 -10.89
CA ARG A 749 -11.98 21.03 -12.12
C ARG A 749 -13.17 22.01 -12.01
N ASN A 750 -14.17 21.73 -11.18
CA ASN A 750 -15.29 22.64 -10.93
C ASN A 750 -14.88 23.85 -10.06
N ALA A 751 -14.02 23.63 -9.07
CA ALA A 751 -13.44 24.71 -8.28
C ALA A 751 -12.60 25.65 -9.17
N TYR A 752 -11.82 25.11 -10.10
CA TYR A 752 -11.10 25.91 -11.11
C TYR A 752 -12.05 26.70 -12.01
N ALA A 753 -13.11 26.06 -12.53
CA ALA A 753 -14.10 26.72 -13.37
C ALA A 753 -14.85 27.87 -12.67
N ARG A 754 -14.98 27.83 -11.34
CA ARG A 754 -15.62 28.88 -10.53
C ARG A 754 -14.68 30.00 -10.07
N GLY A 755 -13.40 29.95 -10.45
CA GLY A 755 -12.40 30.94 -10.08
C GLY A 755 -11.53 30.48 -8.90
N TYR A 756 -10.73 29.44 -9.13
CA TYR A 756 -9.75 28.94 -8.16
C TYR A 756 -8.92 30.07 -7.53
N ASN A 757 -8.75 29.99 -6.21
CA ASN A 757 -7.90 30.87 -5.43
C ASN A 757 -7.15 30.02 -4.39
N ASP A 758 -5.83 30.08 -4.39
CA ASP A 758 -4.94 29.32 -3.51
C ASP A 758 -5.01 29.73 -2.03
N ASN A 759 -5.83 30.75 -1.73
CA ASN A 759 -6.15 31.23 -0.39
C ASN A 759 -7.63 31.04 -0.01
N ASP A 760 -8.46 30.48 -0.90
CA ASP A 760 -9.86 30.12 -0.62
C ASP A 760 -10.05 28.61 -0.52
N TYR A 761 -10.10 28.12 0.73
CA TYR A 761 -10.33 26.72 1.04
C TYR A 761 -11.82 26.33 1.06
N THR A 762 -12.76 27.27 0.91
CA THR A 762 -14.21 26.97 0.97
C THR A 762 -14.71 26.25 -0.28
N GLY A 763 -14.05 26.48 -1.42
CA GLY A 763 -14.30 25.78 -2.69
C GLY A 763 -13.65 24.40 -2.77
N ALA A 764 -12.80 24.01 -1.82
CA ALA A 764 -12.11 22.73 -1.79
C ALA A 764 -12.91 21.65 -1.05
N ARG A 765 -12.71 20.39 -1.46
CA ARG A 765 -12.93 19.24 -0.58
C ARG A 765 -11.81 19.19 0.46
N ILE A 766 -12.14 19.05 1.73
CA ILE A 766 -11.16 18.99 2.82
C ILE A 766 -11.17 17.59 3.44
N TYR A 767 -10.03 16.92 3.34
CA TYR A 767 -9.76 15.63 4.00
C TYR A 767 -8.92 15.93 5.23
N HIS A 768 -9.46 15.68 6.42
CA HIS A 768 -8.78 15.94 7.68
C HIS A 768 -8.33 14.62 8.29
N TRP A 769 -7.03 14.46 8.49
CA TRP A 769 -6.40 13.20 8.86
C TRP A 769 -6.23 13.10 10.38
N THR A 770 -6.44 11.89 10.90
CA THR A 770 -6.01 11.52 12.25
C THR A 770 -4.48 11.54 12.35
N HIS A 771 -4.00 11.48 13.58
CA HIS A 771 -2.61 11.44 13.96
C HIS A 771 -2.19 9.99 14.22
N GLY A 772 -1.00 9.59 13.74
CA GLY A 772 -0.35 8.35 14.13
C GLY A 772 -0.09 8.30 15.64
N LEU A 773 0.07 7.11 16.20
CA LEU A 773 0.37 6.96 17.63
C LEU A 773 1.76 7.46 18.00
N ASP A 774 2.60 7.84 17.04
CA ASP A 774 3.93 8.39 17.21
C ASP A 774 3.95 9.89 17.59
N TYR A 775 2.80 10.57 17.60
CA TYR A 775 2.65 12.03 17.83
C TYR A 775 3.40 12.90 16.82
N SER A 776 3.95 12.29 15.78
CA SER A 776 4.76 12.95 14.79
C SER A 776 4.24 12.93 13.36
N SER A 777 3.49 11.89 12.96
CA SER A 777 2.95 11.69 11.62
C SER A 777 1.43 11.81 11.54
N ALA A 778 0.93 12.39 10.45
CA ALA A 778 -0.47 12.18 10.05
C ALA A 778 -0.66 10.73 9.60
N SER A 779 -1.77 10.13 9.99
CA SER A 779 -2.16 8.79 9.54
C SER A 779 -3.08 8.86 8.32
N PRO A 780 -3.09 7.86 7.43
CA PRO A 780 -4.03 7.81 6.30
C PRO A 780 -5.51 7.60 6.68
N ILE A 781 -5.86 7.68 7.96
CA ILE A 781 -7.24 7.51 8.44
C ILE A 781 -7.89 8.89 8.63
N LEU A 782 -9.07 9.08 8.08
CA LEU A 782 -9.81 10.34 8.17
C LEU A 782 -10.36 10.57 9.59
N GLU A 783 -10.02 11.71 10.18
CA GLU A 783 -10.70 12.25 11.36
C GLU A 783 -12.03 12.89 10.96
N SER A 784 -12.03 13.61 9.83
CA SER A 784 -13.24 14.18 9.24
C SER A 784 -13.08 14.46 7.74
N TYR A 785 -14.21 14.65 7.07
CA TYR A 785 -14.30 15.03 5.66
C TYR A 785 -15.29 16.19 5.50
N LYS A 786 -14.94 17.20 4.70
CA LYS A 786 -15.81 18.33 4.40
C LYS A 786 -15.97 18.48 2.89
N PRO A 787 -17.16 18.18 2.33
CA PRO A 787 -17.46 18.52 0.95
C PRO A 787 -17.49 20.05 0.75
N PRO A 788 -17.29 20.55 -0.49
CA PRO A 788 -17.29 21.98 -0.76
C PRO A 788 -18.67 22.54 -0.43
N LEU A 789 -18.71 23.64 0.32
CA LEU A 789 -19.94 24.34 0.69
C LEU A 789 -20.95 23.50 1.52
N GLU A 790 -20.55 22.34 2.06
CA GLU A 790 -21.39 21.50 2.91
C GLU A 790 -20.86 21.38 4.35
N HIS A 791 -21.67 20.80 5.24
CA HIS A 791 -21.27 20.48 6.61
C HIS A 791 -20.29 19.30 6.65
N ARG A 792 -19.39 19.35 7.64
CA ARG A 792 -18.38 18.32 7.89
C ARG A 792 -18.99 17.01 8.39
N VAL A 793 -18.46 15.90 7.88
CA VAL A 793 -18.70 14.53 8.34
C VAL A 793 -17.54 14.10 9.22
N TRP A 794 -17.84 13.52 10.38
CA TRP A 794 -16.86 13.13 11.40
C TRP A 794 -16.84 11.62 11.58
N PHE A 795 -15.66 11.08 11.87
CA PHE A 795 -15.43 9.65 12.08
C PHE A 795 -14.89 9.38 13.49
N SER A 796 -15.29 8.25 14.06
CA SER A 796 -14.71 7.73 15.30
C SER A 796 -14.37 6.26 15.12
N TYR A 797 -13.34 5.79 15.83
CA TYR A 797 -12.76 4.46 15.67
C TYR A 797 -12.61 3.74 17.01
N GLU A 798 -12.58 2.41 16.98
CA GLU A 798 -12.31 1.59 18.16
C GLU A 798 -10.90 1.86 18.70
N GLY A 799 -10.71 1.83 20.03
CA GLY A 799 -9.38 1.88 20.65
C GLY A 799 -8.62 3.21 20.54
N GLN A 800 -9.31 4.29 20.11
CA GLN A 800 -8.75 5.64 20.08
C GLN A 800 -8.49 6.15 21.51
N VAL A 801 -7.33 6.75 21.72
CA VAL A 801 -7.02 7.50 22.96
C VAL A 801 -7.89 8.76 23.04
N ASN A 802 -8.07 9.45 21.91
CA ASN A 802 -9.05 10.51 21.69
C ASN A 802 -9.28 10.67 20.16
N PRO A 803 -10.28 11.47 19.70
CA PRO A 803 -10.64 11.52 18.28
C PRO A 803 -9.53 11.95 17.30
N THR A 804 -8.48 12.62 17.79
CA THR A 804 -7.34 13.02 16.95
C THR A 804 -6.45 11.87 16.57
N PHE A 805 -6.33 10.82 17.39
CA PHE A 805 -5.40 9.72 17.13
C PHE A 805 -6.07 8.57 16.41
N VAL A 806 -5.32 7.80 15.64
CA VAL A 806 -5.80 6.51 15.13
C VAL A 806 -6.24 5.58 16.25
N GLY A 807 -7.19 4.72 15.93
CA GLY A 807 -7.69 3.69 16.82
C GLY A 807 -6.83 2.42 16.82
N THR A 808 -7.46 1.29 17.10
CA THR A 808 -7.00 -0.06 16.80
C THR A 808 -7.61 -0.63 15.51
N SER A 809 -8.51 0.13 14.85
CA SER A 809 -9.13 -0.17 13.55
C SER A 809 -9.17 1.06 12.63
N ASP A 810 -9.10 0.86 11.31
CA ASP A 810 -9.47 1.88 10.31
C ASP A 810 -10.94 1.84 9.90
N ARG A 811 -11.73 0.95 10.51
CA ARG A 811 -13.18 0.85 10.31
C ARG A 811 -13.91 1.77 11.30
N PRO A 812 -14.71 2.74 10.83
CA PRO A 812 -15.36 3.69 11.71
C PRO A 812 -16.43 3.02 12.58
N THR A 813 -16.39 3.19 13.89
CA THR A 813 -17.45 2.76 14.82
C THR A 813 -18.61 3.75 14.85
N THR A 814 -18.37 5.01 14.46
CA THR A 814 -19.42 6.02 14.31
C THR A 814 -19.10 6.95 13.14
N ILE A 815 -20.10 7.26 12.32
CA ILE A 815 -20.07 8.34 11.32
C ILE A 815 -21.14 9.35 11.71
N ALA A 816 -20.76 10.63 11.82
CA ALA A 816 -21.63 11.68 12.32
C ALA A 816 -21.64 12.91 11.41
N ARG A 817 -22.82 13.48 11.18
CA ARG A 817 -22.96 14.78 10.50
C ARG A 817 -24.14 15.56 11.04
N THR A 818 -24.10 16.88 10.89
CA THR A 818 -25.24 17.76 11.14
C THR A 818 -25.90 18.09 9.81
N VAL A 819 -27.19 17.83 9.66
CA VAL A 819 -27.94 18.19 8.44
C VAL A 819 -28.45 19.64 8.50
N ALA A 820 -29.03 20.13 7.41
CA ALA A 820 -29.41 21.54 7.26
C ALA A 820 -30.41 22.05 8.31
N ASP A 821 -31.22 21.17 8.89
CA ASP A 821 -32.17 21.51 9.97
C ASP A 821 -31.52 21.58 11.38
N GLY A 822 -30.20 21.37 11.47
CA GLY A 822 -29.44 21.38 12.72
C GLY A 822 -29.49 20.07 13.51
N THR A 823 -30.19 19.05 13.02
CA THR A 823 -30.23 17.73 13.67
C THR A 823 -28.98 16.91 13.34
N THR A 824 -28.57 16.07 14.28
CA THR A 824 -27.44 15.15 14.10
C THR A 824 -27.92 13.81 13.54
N GLN A 825 -27.27 13.36 12.46
CA GLN A 825 -27.40 11.99 11.95
C GLN A 825 -26.19 11.17 12.39
N LEU A 826 -26.46 10.00 12.96
CA LEU A 826 -25.44 9.05 13.41
C LEU A 826 -25.63 7.70 12.73
N HIS A 827 -24.56 7.18 12.16
CA HIS A 827 -24.44 5.76 11.85
C HIS A 827 -23.47 5.14 12.86
N ARG A 828 -23.83 3.99 13.44
CA ARG A 828 -22.98 3.28 14.42
C ARG A 828 -22.72 1.86 13.96
N PHE A 829 -21.52 1.37 14.23
CA PHE A 829 -21.07 0.05 13.81
C PHE A 829 -20.27 -0.64 14.91
N GLU A 830 -20.41 -1.96 14.99
CA GLU A 830 -19.56 -2.83 15.80
C GLU A 830 -18.94 -3.89 14.88
N TYR A 831 -17.75 -4.38 15.25
CA TYR A 831 -16.96 -5.29 14.46
C TYR A 831 -16.38 -6.41 15.33
N ASN A 832 -16.08 -7.57 14.75
CA ASN A 832 -15.30 -8.63 15.40
C ASN A 832 -13.79 -8.41 15.23
N SER A 833 -12.95 -9.34 15.71
CA SER A 833 -11.49 -9.14 15.73
C SER A 833 -10.84 -9.09 14.34
N LEU A 834 -11.50 -9.69 13.34
CA LEU A 834 -11.12 -9.63 11.92
C LEU A 834 -11.69 -8.38 11.22
N GLY A 835 -12.39 -7.54 11.97
CA GLY A 835 -13.04 -6.33 11.51
C GLY A 835 -14.40 -6.56 10.86
N ASN A 836 -14.89 -7.79 10.71
CA ASN A 836 -16.19 -8.04 10.09
C ASN A 836 -17.31 -7.44 10.95
N ARG A 837 -18.26 -6.77 10.32
CA ARG A 837 -19.29 -5.99 11.03
C ARG A 837 -20.25 -6.91 11.76
N THR A 838 -20.36 -6.80 13.08
CA THR A 838 -21.28 -7.56 13.93
C THR A 838 -22.58 -6.80 14.20
N LYS A 839 -22.58 -5.46 14.07
CA LYS A 839 -23.75 -4.62 14.27
C LYS A 839 -23.75 -3.36 13.40
N SER A 840 -24.92 -2.90 12.96
CA SER A 840 -25.11 -1.54 12.42
C SER A 840 -26.39 -0.90 12.92
N VAL A 841 -26.31 0.40 13.22
CA VAL A 841 -27.47 1.24 13.56
C VAL A 841 -27.47 2.46 12.64
N ASP A 842 -28.60 2.72 11.98
CA ASP A 842 -28.76 3.87 11.09
C ASP A 842 -29.32 5.12 11.82
N PRO A 843 -29.42 6.29 11.14
CA PRO A 843 -29.92 7.51 11.77
C PRO A 843 -31.37 7.45 12.24
N LEU A 844 -32.16 6.46 11.79
CA LEU A 844 -33.53 6.23 12.23
C LEU A 844 -33.62 5.25 13.41
N GLY A 845 -32.48 4.74 13.90
CA GLY A 845 -32.40 3.76 14.99
C GLY A 845 -32.71 2.33 14.56
N ARG A 846 -32.75 2.03 13.25
CA ARG A 846 -32.91 0.65 12.77
C ARG A 846 -31.62 -0.11 13.01
N GLU A 847 -31.73 -1.27 13.66
CA GLU A 847 -30.58 -2.09 14.05
C GLU A 847 -30.53 -3.37 13.20
N LEU A 848 -29.35 -3.66 12.65
CA LEU A 848 -28.99 -4.96 12.06
C LEU A 848 -27.87 -5.60 12.87
N THR A 849 -28.02 -6.90 13.13
CA THR A 849 -27.02 -7.74 13.80
C THR A 849 -26.56 -8.85 12.86
N TYR A 850 -25.26 -9.07 12.82
CA TYR A 850 -24.59 -10.04 11.97
C TYR A 850 -23.91 -11.07 12.87
N VAL A 851 -24.38 -12.31 12.81
CA VAL A 851 -23.89 -13.40 13.66
C VAL A 851 -22.93 -14.24 12.86
N TYR A 852 -21.68 -14.32 13.32
CA TYR A 852 -20.63 -15.11 12.70
C TYR A 852 -20.44 -16.44 13.43
N ALA A 853 -19.93 -17.45 12.73
CA ALA A 853 -19.50 -18.70 13.34
C ALA A 853 -18.28 -18.45 14.25
N ALA A 854 -17.86 -19.47 15.01
CA ALA A 854 -16.72 -19.38 15.93
C ALA A 854 -15.38 -19.04 15.25
N ASN A 855 -15.29 -19.21 13.93
CA ASN A 855 -14.14 -18.77 13.14
C ASN A 855 -14.11 -17.24 12.90
N GLU A 856 -15.12 -16.48 13.33
CA GLU A 856 -15.29 -15.02 13.15
C GLU A 856 -15.42 -14.55 11.70
N VAL A 857 -15.70 -15.50 10.82
CA VAL A 857 -15.57 -15.30 9.40
C VAL A 857 -16.88 -15.63 8.72
N ASP A 858 -17.43 -16.81 8.95
CA ASP A 858 -18.65 -17.28 8.30
C ASP A 858 -19.88 -16.57 8.86
N LEU A 859 -20.58 -15.78 8.03
CA LEU A 859 -21.82 -15.12 8.43
C LEU A 859 -22.97 -16.12 8.50
N VAL A 860 -23.33 -16.55 9.71
CA VAL A 860 -24.36 -17.56 9.96
C VAL A 860 -25.75 -16.96 9.97
N GLU A 861 -25.96 -15.74 10.47
CA GLU A 861 -27.27 -15.08 10.46
C GLU A 861 -27.18 -13.56 10.25
N ILE A 862 -28.20 -12.98 9.61
CA ILE A 862 -28.49 -11.54 9.68
C ILE A 862 -29.86 -11.38 10.35
N ARG A 863 -29.92 -10.48 11.32
CA ARG A 863 -31.16 -10.15 12.03
C ARG A 863 -31.43 -8.66 12.01
N GLN A 864 -32.70 -8.29 12.01
CA GLN A 864 -33.15 -6.91 12.13
C GLN A 864 -33.96 -6.74 13.42
N THR A 865 -33.59 -5.76 14.23
CA THR A 865 -34.37 -5.37 15.40
C THR A 865 -35.21 -4.14 15.08
N ARG A 866 -36.55 -4.27 15.13
CA ARG A 866 -37.50 -3.17 14.96
C ARG A 866 -38.56 -3.21 16.06
N ALA A 867 -38.70 -2.11 16.81
CA ALA A 867 -39.69 -1.99 17.89
C ALA A 867 -39.67 -3.16 18.90
N GLY A 868 -38.49 -3.71 19.20
CA GLY A 868 -38.30 -4.84 20.11
C GLY A 868 -38.46 -6.23 19.47
N ALA A 869 -38.92 -6.34 18.22
CA ALA A 869 -38.95 -7.60 17.47
C ALA A 869 -37.59 -7.85 16.80
N ASN A 870 -37.03 -9.05 16.94
CA ASN A 870 -35.73 -9.46 16.40
C ASN A 870 -35.94 -10.51 15.29
N GLU A 871 -36.09 -10.04 14.06
CA GLU A 871 -36.47 -10.84 12.89
C GLU A 871 -35.24 -11.39 12.17
N LYS A 872 -35.24 -12.70 11.87
CA LYS A 872 -34.16 -13.32 11.09
C LYS A 872 -34.39 -13.06 9.59
N LEU A 873 -33.47 -12.35 8.96
CA LEU A 873 -33.52 -12.00 7.53
C LEU A 873 -32.74 -12.98 6.65
N PHE A 874 -31.77 -13.68 7.24
CA PHE A 874 -30.86 -14.57 6.53
C PHE A 874 -30.28 -15.61 7.49
N SER A 875 -30.08 -16.85 7.02
CA SER A 875 -29.16 -17.79 7.67
C SER A 875 -28.39 -18.66 6.69
N ALA A 876 -27.19 -19.08 7.06
CA ALA A 876 -26.32 -19.92 6.24
C ALA A 876 -25.55 -20.97 7.05
N THR A 877 -25.13 -22.04 6.38
CA THR A 877 -24.14 -23.00 6.89
C THR A 877 -22.99 -23.09 5.90
N TYR A 878 -21.81 -23.50 6.35
CA TYR A 878 -20.57 -23.42 5.57
C TYR A 878 -19.79 -24.73 5.66
N ASN A 879 -18.98 -25.01 4.63
CA ASN A 879 -17.97 -26.07 4.69
C ASN A 879 -16.67 -25.55 5.30
N ALA A 880 -15.69 -26.45 5.46
CA ALA A 880 -14.38 -26.09 6.01
C ALA A 880 -13.56 -25.12 5.12
N GLN A 881 -14.00 -24.87 3.89
CA GLN A 881 -13.44 -23.84 3.01
C GLN A 881 -14.30 -22.58 2.97
N HIS A 882 -15.18 -22.37 3.96
CA HIS A 882 -15.96 -21.14 4.14
C HIS A 882 -16.91 -20.82 2.99
N ARG A 883 -17.30 -21.86 2.24
CA ARG A 883 -18.29 -21.75 1.17
C ARG A 883 -19.66 -22.14 1.71
N PRO A 884 -20.72 -21.39 1.38
CA PRO A 884 -22.07 -21.69 1.86
C PRO A 884 -22.54 -23.07 1.38
N LEU A 885 -22.84 -23.98 2.31
CA LEU A 885 -23.54 -25.24 2.03
C LEU A 885 -25.05 -25.02 1.94
N THR A 886 -25.58 -24.06 2.71
CA THR A 886 -26.99 -23.67 2.67
C THR A 886 -27.13 -22.17 2.77
N LEU A 887 -28.10 -21.59 2.06
CA LEU A 887 -28.56 -20.21 2.22
C LEU A 887 -30.08 -20.22 2.42
N THR A 888 -30.57 -19.63 3.49
CA THR A 888 -31.99 -19.50 3.82
C THR A 888 -32.36 -18.03 3.90
N ASP A 889 -33.34 -17.60 3.09
CA ASP A 889 -33.83 -16.23 3.09
C ASP A 889 -34.82 -15.92 4.23
N ALA A 890 -35.30 -14.68 4.30
CA ALA A 890 -36.27 -14.24 5.30
C ALA A 890 -37.63 -14.97 5.21
N ALA A 891 -37.96 -15.57 4.06
CA ALA A 891 -39.17 -16.36 3.85
C ALA A 891 -38.99 -17.84 4.22
N GLY A 892 -37.80 -18.24 4.69
CA GLY A 892 -37.47 -19.62 5.05
C GLY A 892 -37.11 -20.51 3.85
N GLN A 893 -36.98 -19.94 2.65
CA GLN A 893 -36.63 -20.70 1.45
C GLN A 893 -35.14 -21.02 1.45
N THR A 894 -34.78 -22.31 1.34
CA THR A 894 -33.40 -22.76 1.47
C THR A 894 -32.82 -23.28 0.16
N THR A 895 -31.70 -22.70 -0.27
CA THR A 895 -30.84 -23.19 -1.37
C THR A 895 -29.65 -23.95 -0.81
N ARG A 896 -29.28 -25.09 -1.41
CA ARG A 896 -28.14 -25.94 -1.02
C ARG A 896 -27.08 -25.96 -2.11
N PHE A 897 -25.81 -26.06 -1.74
CA PHE A 897 -24.69 -26.09 -2.67
C PHE A 897 -23.75 -27.28 -2.39
N GLY A 898 -23.23 -27.86 -3.46
CA GLY A 898 -22.13 -28.82 -3.43
C GLY A 898 -20.92 -28.26 -4.15
N TYR A 899 -19.71 -28.60 -3.68
CA TYR A 899 -18.47 -28.09 -4.25
C TYR A 899 -17.40 -29.17 -4.45
N ASN A 900 -16.50 -28.95 -5.40
CA ASN A 900 -15.29 -29.76 -5.55
C ASN A 900 -14.15 -29.26 -4.62
N ALA A 901 -13.02 -29.98 -4.66
CA ALA A 901 -11.84 -29.68 -3.85
C ALA A 901 -11.15 -28.35 -4.21
N ARG A 902 -11.41 -27.78 -5.39
CA ARG A 902 -10.76 -26.57 -5.93
C ARG A 902 -11.53 -25.28 -5.69
N GLY A 903 -12.65 -25.32 -4.97
CA GLY A 903 -13.48 -24.13 -4.75
C GLY A 903 -14.81 -24.15 -5.52
N GLN A 904 -14.89 -24.87 -6.64
CA GLN A 904 -15.95 -24.67 -7.65
C GLN A 904 -17.26 -25.39 -7.29
N VAL A 905 -18.40 -24.74 -7.59
CA VAL A 905 -19.74 -25.29 -7.37
C VAL A 905 -19.99 -26.44 -8.35
N VAL A 906 -20.31 -27.64 -7.87
CA VAL A 906 -20.68 -28.80 -8.70
C VAL A 906 -22.18 -29.06 -8.73
N GLY A 907 -22.94 -28.46 -7.80
CA GLY A 907 -24.38 -28.48 -7.87
C GLY A 907 -25.07 -27.49 -6.94
N ALA A 908 -26.28 -27.09 -7.32
CA ALA A 908 -27.15 -26.22 -6.52
C ALA A 908 -28.57 -26.78 -6.49
N THR A 909 -29.20 -26.82 -5.31
CA THR A 909 -30.59 -27.27 -5.14
C THR A 909 -31.40 -26.16 -4.51
N ASN A 910 -32.40 -25.64 -5.22
CA ASN A 910 -33.27 -24.59 -4.68
C ASN A 910 -34.31 -25.14 -3.68
N ALA A 911 -35.12 -24.27 -3.11
CA ALA A 911 -36.12 -24.65 -2.11
C ALA A 911 -37.25 -25.54 -2.64
N LEU A 912 -37.46 -25.58 -3.97
CA LEU A 912 -38.43 -26.45 -4.64
C LEU A 912 -37.85 -27.84 -4.95
N GLY A 913 -36.59 -28.09 -4.62
CA GLY A 913 -35.90 -29.36 -4.91
C GLY A 913 -35.34 -29.46 -6.34
N HIS A 914 -35.40 -28.38 -7.14
CA HIS A 914 -34.80 -28.34 -8.47
C HIS A 914 -33.27 -28.33 -8.35
N VAL A 915 -32.61 -29.23 -9.08
CA VAL A 915 -31.16 -29.46 -9.00
C VAL A 915 -30.47 -28.99 -10.27
N VAL A 916 -29.40 -28.23 -10.12
CA VAL A 916 -28.53 -27.77 -11.20
C VAL A 916 -27.17 -28.42 -10.99
N ARG A 917 -26.54 -28.95 -12.04
CA ARG A 917 -25.19 -29.53 -11.96
C ARG A 917 -24.22 -28.79 -12.87
N PHE A 918 -22.98 -28.70 -12.43
CA PHE A 918 -21.89 -28.04 -13.15
C PHE A 918 -20.77 -29.06 -13.37
N VAL A 919 -20.35 -29.22 -14.61
CA VAL A 919 -19.30 -30.15 -15.01
C VAL A 919 -18.08 -29.36 -15.46
N TYR A 920 -16.92 -29.64 -14.87
CA TYR A 920 -15.66 -28.99 -15.19
C TYR A 920 -14.66 -29.98 -15.76
N ASP A 921 -13.71 -29.49 -16.54
CA ASP A 921 -12.56 -30.28 -16.97
C ASP A 921 -11.47 -30.37 -15.88
N ASN A 922 -10.37 -31.05 -16.21
CA ASN A 922 -9.25 -31.23 -15.28
C ASN A 922 -8.51 -29.93 -14.96
N ASN A 923 -8.61 -28.90 -15.80
CA ASN A 923 -8.03 -27.57 -15.59
C ASN A 923 -9.02 -26.62 -14.90
N GLY A 924 -10.28 -27.02 -14.69
CA GLY A 924 -11.29 -26.22 -14.02
C GLY A 924 -12.17 -25.39 -14.96
N TYR A 925 -12.07 -25.53 -16.28
CA TYR A 925 -12.99 -24.87 -17.21
C TYR A 925 -14.37 -25.53 -17.14
N LEU A 926 -15.44 -24.72 -17.08
CA LEU A 926 -16.82 -25.20 -17.06
C LEU A 926 -17.19 -25.76 -18.44
N LEU A 927 -17.41 -27.07 -18.54
CA LEU A 927 -17.77 -27.75 -19.78
C LEU A 927 -19.27 -27.75 -20.05
N SER A 928 -20.09 -27.97 -19.00
CA SER A 928 -21.54 -27.97 -19.14
C SER A 928 -22.28 -27.61 -17.85
N VAL A 929 -23.50 -27.12 -18.04
CA VAL A 929 -24.49 -26.92 -16.98
C VAL A 929 -25.71 -27.78 -17.30
N ASP A 930 -26.06 -28.70 -16.41
CA ASP A 930 -27.29 -29.49 -16.51
C ASP A 930 -28.35 -28.83 -15.62
N GLY A 931 -29.42 -28.37 -16.25
CA GLY A 931 -30.55 -27.74 -15.61
C GLY A 931 -31.44 -28.73 -14.83
N PRO A 932 -32.52 -28.23 -14.21
CA PRO A 932 -33.32 -28.99 -13.27
C PRO A 932 -34.32 -29.97 -13.89
N LEU A 933 -34.48 -30.00 -15.21
CA LEU A 933 -35.40 -30.96 -15.86
C LEU A 933 -34.77 -32.37 -15.92
N PRO A 934 -35.52 -33.43 -15.55
CA PRO A 934 -35.05 -34.81 -15.69
C PRO A 934 -34.96 -35.25 -17.17
N GLY A 935 -33.84 -35.89 -17.55
CA GLY A 935 -33.54 -36.34 -18.92
C GLY A 935 -32.65 -35.33 -19.65
N ALA A 936 -31.85 -35.78 -20.62
CA ALA A 936 -30.79 -34.99 -21.29
C ALA A 936 -31.25 -33.78 -22.13
N ALA A 937 -32.46 -33.27 -21.88
CA ALA A 937 -33.13 -32.22 -22.64
C ALA A 937 -33.01 -30.83 -21.98
N ASP A 938 -31.99 -30.60 -21.14
CA ASP A 938 -31.77 -29.33 -20.41
C ASP A 938 -30.28 -29.09 -20.09
N THR A 939 -29.39 -29.34 -21.07
CA THR A 939 -27.94 -29.14 -20.91
C THR A 939 -27.44 -28.01 -21.81
N ALA A 940 -26.65 -27.09 -21.25
CA ALA A 940 -25.87 -26.10 -22.00
C ALA A 940 -24.39 -26.47 -21.96
N ALA A 941 -23.70 -26.43 -23.11
CA ALA A 941 -22.29 -26.77 -23.25
C ALA A 941 -21.44 -25.56 -23.65
N PHE A 942 -20.19 -25.53 -23.18
CA PHE A 942 -19.25 -24.44 -23.39
C PHE A 942 -17.94 -24.96 -24.00
N THR A 943 -17.37 -24.18 -24.90
CA THR A 943 -15.97 -24.36 -25.34
C THR A 943 -15.17 -23.09 -25.09
N TYR A 944 -13.85 -23.20 -25.08
CA TYR A 944 -12.94 -22.11 -24.76
C TYR A 944 -11.94 -21.87 -25.89
N ASP A 945 -11.51 -20.63 -26.04
CA ASP A 945 -10.40 -20.28 -26.92
C ASP A 945 -9.04 -20.55 -26.25
N VAL A 946 -7.96 -20.27 -26.97
CA VAL A 946 -6.59 -20.53 -26.47
C VAL A 946 -6.23 -19.71 -25.22
N VAL A 947 -6.92 -18.61 -24.96
CA VAL A 947 -6.73 -17.69 -23.81
C VAL A 947 -7.61 -18.12 -22.62
N GLY A 948 -8.48 -19.11 -22.80
CA GLY A 948 -9.39 -19.58 -21.76
C GLY A 948 -10.70 -18.78 -21.65
N ARG A 949 -11.08 -18.04 -22.70
CA ARG A 949 -12.37 -17.32 -22.77
C ARG A 949 -13.42 -18.17 -23.46
N VAL A 950 -14.69 -17.97 -23.14
CA VAL A 950 -15.80 -18.71 -23.76
C VAL A 950 -15.83 -18.47 -25.27
N ARG A 951 -15.56 -19.51 -26.06
CA ARG A 951 -15.56 -19.49 -27.52
C ARG A 951 -16.93 -19.83 -28.09
N THR A 952 -17.58 -20.87 -27.56
CA THR A 952 -18.94 -21.23 -27.97
C THR A 952 -19.82 -21.53 -26.77
N VAL A 953 -21.11 -21.25 -26.95
CA VAL A 953 -22.19 -21.71 -26.06
C VAL A 953 -23.21 -22.43 -26.91
N THR A 954 -23.51 -23.68 -26.58
CA THR A 954 -24.51 -24.51 -27.26
C THR A 954 -25.61 -24.87 -26.28
N ASP A 955 -26.86 -24.53 -26.61
CA ASP A 955 -28.01 -24.90 -25.79
C ASP A 955 -28.46 -26.35 -26.02
N GLN A 956 -29.51 -26.74 -25.29
CA GLN A 956 -30.11 -28.09 -25.35
C GLN A 956 -30.65 -28.47 -26.74
N ASP A 957 -30.96 -27.50 -27.61
CA ASP A 957 -31.49 -27.71 -28.95
C ASP A 957 -30.40 -27.72 -30.02
N GLY A 958 -29.12 -27.59 -29.61
CA GLY A 958 -27.98 -27.50 -30.52
C GLY A 958 -27.76 -26.11 -31.09
N TYR A 959 -28.44 -25.08 -30.57
CA TYR A 959 -28.25 -23.69 -31.00
C TYR A 959 -26.92 -23.16 -30.47
N THR A 960 -25.95 -23.00 -31.38
CA THR A 960 -24.58 -22.59 -31.02
C THR A 960 -24.31 -21.12 -31.33
N LEU A 961 -23.96 -20.35 -30.30
CA LEU A 961 -23.38 -19.01 -30.43
C LEU A 961 -21.85 -19.10 -30.41
N THR A 962 -21.17 -18.37 -31.29
CA THR A 962 -19.70 -18.27 -31.31
C THR A 962 -19.26 -16.85 -30.97
N PHE A 963 -18.34 -16.70 -30.02
CA PHE A 963 -17.84 -15.42 -29.52
C PHE A 963 -16.39 -15.20 -29.94
N ASP A 964 -16.09 -13.99 -30.43
CA ASP A 964 -14.74 -13.53 -30.72
C ASP A 964 -14.40 -12.32 -29.84
N TYR A 965 -13.13 -12.25 -29.44
CA TYR A 965 -12.60 -11.21 -28.56
C TYR A 965 -11.30 -10.65 -29.16
N ASP A 966 -10.87 -9.49 -28.67
CA ASP A 966 -9.53 -8.97 -28.97
C ASP A 966 -8.48 -9.41 -27.94
N ASP A 967 -7.22 -8.99 -28.11
CA ASP A 967 -6.12 -9.42 -27.26
C ASP A 967 -6.18 -8.88 -25.82
N ILE A 968 -7.14 -8.01 -25.49
CA ILE A 968 -7.34 -7.50 -24.12
C ILE A 968 -8.71 -7.91 -23.57
N ASP A 969 -9.20 -9.07 -24.04
CA ASP A 969 -10.37 -9.78 -23.54
C ASP A 969 -11.69 -9.01 -23.70
N ARG A 970 -11.74 -8.04 -24.63
CA ARG A 970 -12.99 -7.35 -24.99
C ARG A 970 -13.74 -8.11 -26.06
N PHE A 971 -15.04 -8.22 -25.88
CA PHE A 971 -15.96 -8.82 -26.85
C PHE A 971 -15.94 -8.04 -28.18
N ARG A 972 -15.66 -8.70 -29.30
CA ARG A 972 -15.77 -8.11 -30.65
C ARG A 972 -17.01 -8.55 -31.38
N ARG A 973 -17.35 -9.84 -31.34
CA ARG A 973 -18.40 -10.38 -32.23
C ARG A 973 -19.08 -11.60 -31.64
N VAL A 974 -20.38 -11.71 -31.86
CA VAL A 974 -21.16 -12.94 -31.66
C VAL A 974 -21.77 -13.37 -32.98
N THR A 975 -21.50 -14.62 -33.38
CA THR A 975 -22.04 -15.23 -34.60
C THR A 975 -23.10 -16.26 -34.24
N PHE A 976 -24.28 -16.15 -34.86
CA PHE A 976 -25.43 -17.02 -34.68
C PHE A 976 -25.37 -18.22 -35.64
N PRO A 977 -26.13 -19.32 -35.41
CA PRO A 977 -26.12 -20.51 -36.27
C PRO A 977 -26.47 -20.27 -37.73
N ASP A 978 -27.24 -19.23 -38.03
CA ASP A 978 -27.61 -18.84 -39.39
C ASP A 978 -26.52 -18.02 -40.11
N GLY A 979 -25.36 -17.81 -39.47
CA GLY A 979 -24.23 -17.04 -39.99
C GLY A 979 -24.37 -15.52 -39.82
N THR A 980 -25.51 -15.03 -39.34
CA THR A 980 -25.65 -13.61 -38.97
C THR A 980 -24.86 -13.31 -37.70
N TYR A 981 -24.56 -12.04 -37.44
CA TYR A 981 -23.72 -11.66 -36.32
C TYR A 981 -24.01 -10.24 -35.81
N GLU A 982 -23.72 -10.04 -34.54
CA GLU A 982 -23.59 -8.72 -33.90
C GLU A 982 -22.12 -8.43 -33.62
N GLU A 983 -21.71 -7.17 -33.71
CA GLU A 983 -20.31 -6.77 -33.62
C GLU A 983 -20.14 -5.43 -32.91
N VAL A 984 -19.04 -5.32 -32.16
CA VAL A 984 -18.54 -4.09 -31.57
C VAL A 984 -17.16 -3.81 -32.14
N THR A 985 -16.99 -2.66 -32.80
CA THR A 985 -15.68 -2.17 -33.21
C THR A 985 -15.19 -1.15 -32.18
N TYR A 986 -13.92 -1.29 -31.80
CA TYR A 986 -13.27 -0.39 -30.86
C TYR A 986 -12.27 0.50 -31.59
N HIS A 987 -12.24 1.77 -31.22
CA HIS A 987 -11.11 2.64 -31.50
C HIS A 987 -10.31 2.81 -30.22
N ARG A 988 -9.06 2.30 -30.21
CA ARG A 988 -8.22 2.23 -29.02
C ARG A 988 -8.95 1.45 -27.90
N LEU A 989 -9.32 2.13 -26.82
CA LEU A 989 -9.99 1.58 -25.66
C LEU A 989 -11.53 1.74 -25.69
N ASP A 990 -12.07 2.58 -26.58
CA ASP A 990 -13.49 2.95 -26.56
C ASP A 990 -14.30 2.23 -27.64
N PRO A 991 -15.53 1.76 -27.32
CA PRO A 991 -16.41 1.17 -28.32
C PRO A 991 -16.96 2.26 -29.25
N GLU A 992 -16.69 2.18 -30.54
CA GLU A 992 -17.05 3.22 -31.50
C GLU A 992 -18.28 2.84 -32.33
N VAL A 993 -18.38 1.57 -32.74
CA VAL A 993 -19.40 1.10 -33.67
C VAL A 993 -20.08 -0.14 -33.11
N PHE A 994 -21.41 -0.14 -33.10
CA PHE A 994 -22.23 -1.30 -32.77
C PHE A 994 -23.03 -1.71 -34.01
N ARG A 995 -22.83 -2.94 -34.47
CA ARG A 995 -23.60 -3.55 -35.54
C ARG A 995 -24.56 -4.58 -34.95
N ASP A 996 -25.85 -4.42 -35.22
CA ASP A 996 -26.84 -5.41 -34.82
C ASP A 996 -26.95 -6.57 -35.82
N ARG A 997 -27.75 -7.59 -35.48
CA ARG A 997 -27.93 -8.79 -36.31
C ARG A 997 -28.58 -8.49 -37.68
N ALA A 998 -29.36 -7.40 -37.78
CA ALA A 998 -29.94 -6.93 -39.03
C ALA A 998 -28.94 -6.13 -39.90
N GLY A 999 -27.73 -5.91 -39.39
CA GLY A 999 -26.67 -5.16 -40.07
C GLY A 999 -26.79 -3.66 -39.93
N ARG A 1000 -27.67 -3.16 -39.05
CA ARG A 1000 -27.80 -1.73 -38.77
C ARG A 1000 -26.72 -1.29 -37.79
N VAL A 1001 -26.30 -0.03 -37.89
CA VAL A 1001 -25.11 0.48 -37.18
C VAL A 1001 -25.47 1.65 -36.27
N SER A 1002 -25.04 1.60 -35.02
CA SER A 1002 -25.00 2.76 -34.10
C SER A 1002 -23.56 3.20 -33.88
N ARG A 1003 -23.32 4.50 -33.67
CA ARG A 1003 -21.98 5.06 -33.43
C ARG A 1003 -21.91 5.81 -32.11
N LEU A 1004 -20.77 5.73 -31.43
CA LEU A 1004 -20.43 6.52 -30.26
C LEU A 1004 -19.18 7.35 -30.54
N THR A 1005 -19.15 8.58 -30.07
CA THR A 1005 -18.00 9.47 -30.19
C THR A 1005 -17.59 9.96 -28.81
N TYR A 1006 -16.29 9.96 -28.55
CA TYR A 1006 -15.69 10.34 -27.27
C TYR A 1006 -14.72 11.50 -27.45
N ASP A 1007 -14.53 12.29 -26.39
CA ASP A 1007 -13.49 13.31 -26.33
C ASP A 1007 -12.15 12.75 -25.81
N ALA A 1008 -11.16 13.64 -25.64
CA ALA A 1008 -9.83 13.33 -25.10
C ALA A 1008 -9.84 12.88 -23.62
N LEU A 1009 -10.94 13.11 -22.89
CA LEU A 1009 -11.16 12.61 -21.53
C LEU A 1009 -11.96 11.30 -21.51
N ARG A 1010 -12.21 10.71 -22.69
CA ARG A 1010 -13.03 9.50 -22.88
C ARG A 1010 -14.47 9.68 -22.39
N GLN A 1011 -14.97 10.92 -22.41
CA GLN A 1011 -16.36 11.24 -22.13
C GLN A 1011 -17.19 11.11 -23.41
N LEU A 1012 -18.38 10.49 -23.32
CA LEU A 1012 -19.27 10.32 -24.47
C LEU A 1012 -19.82 11.69 -24.90
N VAL A 1013 -19.50 12.16 -26.10
CA VAL A 1013 -19.96 13.47 -26.62
C VAL A 1013 -21.05 13.36 -27.69
N ALA A 1014 -21.17 12.20 -28.35
CA ALA A 1014 -22.25 11.95 -29.30
C ALA A 1014 -22.61 10.46 -29.38
N ARG A 1015 -23.90 10.20 -29.63
CA ARG A 1015 -24.44 8.89 -29.97
C ARG A 1015 -25.32 9.00 -31.21
N GLU A 1016 -25.01 8.23 -32.24
CA GLU A 1016 -25.80 8.07 -33.46
C GLU A 1016 -26.57 6.75 -33.41
N ASP A 1017 -27.89 6.79 -33.59
CA ASP A 1017 -28.74 5.60 -33.69
C ASP A 1017 -28.72 4.98 -35.11
N PRO A 1018 -29.30 3.79 -35.31
CA PRO A 1018 -29.40 3.14 -36.61
C PRO A 1018 -30.06 3.95 -37.73
N ASP A 1019 -30.89 4.93 -37.39
CA ASP A 1019 -31.62 5.77 -38.34
C ASP A 1019 -30.86 7.09 -38.63
N GLY A 1020 -29.67 7.27 -38.05
CA GLY A 1020 -28.84 8.46 -38.21
C GLY A 1020 -29.18 9.62 -37.27
N ARG A 1021 -30.03 9.41 -36.25
CA ARG A 1021 -30.33 10.44 -35.24
C ARG A 1021 -29.17 10.58 -34.26
N VAL A 1022 -28.73 11.81 -34.01
CA VAL A 1022 -27.54 12.09 -33.19
C VAL A 1022 -27.91 12.79 -31.89
N THR A 1023 -27.85 12.07 -30.76
CA THR A 1023 -27.90 12.67 -29.42
C THR A 1023 -26.52 13.20 -29.04
N ARG A 1024 -26.42 14.46 -28.60
CA ARG A 1024 -25.16 15.11 -28.18
C ARG A 1024 -25.12 15.36 -26.68
N PHE A 1025 -23.92 15.29 -26.09
CA PHE A 1025 -23.68 15.53 -24.68
C PHE A 1025 -22.56 16.57 -24.51
N ASP A 1026 -22.86 17.63 -23.79
CA ASP A 1026 -21.86 18.59 -23.32
C ASP A 1026 -21.50 18.26 -21.87
N TRP A 1027 -20.23 18.40 -21.53
CA TRP A 1027 -19.71 18.13 -20.18
C TRP A 1027 -19.29 19.44 -19.52
N CYS A 1028 -19.67 19.64 -18.25
CA CYS A 1028 -19.07 20.71 -17.45
C CYS A 1028 -17.63 20.33 -17.10
N GLY A 1029 -16.83 21.32 -16.69
CA GLY A 1029 -15.53 21.06 -16.05
C GLY A 1029 -15.66 20.20 -14.79
N CYS A 1030 -16.84 20.15 -14.17
CA CYS A 1030 -17.13 19.22 -13.09
C CYS A 1030 -17.21 17.74 -13.50
N GLY A 1031 -17.11 17.40 -14.79
CA GLY A 1031 -17.19 16.01 -15.27
C GLY A 1031 -18.61 15.43 -15.32
N GLY A 1032 -19.64 16.22 -15.02
CA GLY A 1032 -21.05 15.88 -15.24
C GLY A 1032 -21.56 16.39 -16.60
N VAL A 1033 -22.65 15.79 -17.10
CA VAL A 1033 -23.34 16.27 -18.31
C VAL A 1033 -24.01 17.61 -18.01
N SER A 1034 -23.62 18.67 -18.71
CA SER A 1034 -24.19 20.01 -18.60
C SER A 1034 -25.42 20.18 -19.50
N VAL A 1035 -25.40 19.60 -20.70
CA VAL A 1035 -26.50 19.63 -21.69
C VAL A 1035 -26.60 18.28 -22.40
N GLY A 1036 -27.82 17.79 -22.61
CA GLY A 1036 -28.12 16.68 -23.51
C GLY A 1036 -29.09 17.16 -24.59
N VAL A 1037 -28.71 17.06 -25.87
CA VAL A 1037 -29.56 17.44 -27.01
C VAL A 1037 -29.97 16.18 -27.76
N ASP A 1038 -31.25 15.86 -27.72
CA ASP A 1038 -31.85 14.73 -28.43
C ASP A 1038 -32.66 15.23 -29.63
N PRO A 1039 -32.33 14.85 -30.88
CA PRO A 1039 -33.14 15.19 -32.03
C PRO A 1039 -34.38 14.27 -32.05
N LEU A 1040 -35.53 14.84 -31.68
CA LEU A 1040 -36.85 14.19 -31.76
C LEU A 1040 -37.10 13.50 -33.10
#